data_AF-A0ABD2QHA6-F1
#
_entry.id   AF-A0ABD2QHA6-F1
#
_cell.length_a   1.000
_cell.length_b   1.000
_cell.length_c   1.000
_cell.angle_alpha   90.00
_cell.angle_beta   90.00
_cell.angle_gamma   90.00
#
_symmetry.space_group_name_H-M   'P 1'
#
loop_
_entity.id
_entity.type
_entity.pdbx_description
1 polymer ?
#
loop_
_entity_poly.entity_id
_entity_poly.type
_entity_poly.pdbx_seq_one_letter_code
_entity_poly.pdbx_strand_id
1 'polypeptide(L)'
;MQLECAKFASTKRFPNRCGCGRQFQEHSIDVRVEAAASAAIDTQLQVPSSSLHAPVENATSRWQVKTHTREEPTSSYGTVEFQGGPHPTKARYVRLHYDTKPDVVMHLLLREWKLRVPSLVISTLGGLANCPLQEKLRRVVQSGLLRAAKTTGAWVITNGLDTGVTRHVGEALSEEVHVRGSNIVALGIAPWGVVQNRDQLVGLDHTSSYHTQDVSGSKKADDIALNSHHNYFLLADNGTVNKFGAEICLRRRLEQFLAQQPIDWRRYGGPKSRVPVVGLLIEGGAQTFRTVFELVTGRNPVPIVICDGSGRAADLLAFMHRFCNDDGDLPASLKEQILMTIGRTFQLNKQGADSLYMEMRLCMKRKDLISVFRMGDGTSDEIDIAILTALLQASGQNLTLAEQLSLTMAWNRPDIARSKVFTSSVNWPVSASRIFSSDCSLQTETLNNAMADALLNDRLDFVQLLLEKGLSIQKFLTIARLEEMYAALYSMNQTFHRLFIKVIGARQRISLRLIGQLVEQLIGSGYQHPYCAKSSTYGLDIPTNYPQTPRNMPMISNRATIDNLGLMRSPKNSSVFHINGKRLTACPLSIEPQFVDDVASEEMMHQMQTNEEYLNHKFSYMLGDQRRTACFRYPYTELLQWTLLAGRYELARYMVLSGEESIAKALISVRILRGMRKAIDTDSEAEFSNELKKWEGKFEELAVELQAHCYRHDAEQAKRLLTYELKTFSKNTCLSLAYLCESKMFISHPCTQSILNDLWYGGLREGKFVGGKVALILVGLVIPPFYPFIAYLFTQKSKFLEFKTREELARQPQTLEEFLEDQDSSDSSDSSHSSSSSNSDDSHTSCDSSKTSSPSPSTHHRHSTDEQKAEANM
;
A
#
# COMPACT_ATOMS: atom_id res chain seq x y z
N MET A 1 16.16 -28.32 -20.27
CA MET A 1 17.26 -28.89 -21.08
C MET A 1 18.59 -28.45 -20.49
N GLN A 2 19.62 -29.26 -20.65
CA GLN A 2 21.03 -28.98 -20.36
C GLN A 2 21.86 -29.17 -21.64
N LEU A 3 23.14 -28.76 -21.63
CA LEU A 3 24.04 -28.92 -22.77
C LEU A 3 25.22 -29.82 -22.44
N GLU A 4 25.50 -30.74 -23.34
CA GLU A 4 26.73 -31.54 -23.32
C GLU A 4 27.54 -31.30 -24.60
N CYS A 5 28.87 -31.35 -24.48
CA CYS A 5 29.75 -31.19 -25.64
C CYS A 5 29.68 -32.46 -26.51
N ALA A 6 29.18 -32.31 -27.73
CA ALA A 6 28.94 -33.40 -28.67
C ALA A 6 30.01 -33.54 -29.76
N LYS A 7 30.91 -32.56 -29.92
CA LYS A 7 32.02 -32.63 -30.88
C LYS A 7 33.33 -32.16 -30.27
N PHE A 8 34.41 -32.90 -30.52
CA PHE A 8 35.75 -32.49 -30.11
C PHE A 8 36.34 -31.52 -31.14
N ALA A 9 36.73 -30.33 -30.70
CA ALA A 9 37.45 -29.37 -31.52
C ALA A 9 38.70 -28.92 -30.77
N SER A 10 39.88 -29.30 -31.26
CA SER A 10 41.15 -29.04 -30.59
C SER A 10 41.47 -27.55 -30.54
N THR A 11 42.11 -27.10 -29.44
CA THR A 11 42.58 -25.71 -29.35
C THR A 11 43.96 -25.56 -29.99
N LYS A 12 44.22 -24.41 -30.64
CA LYS A 12 45.51 -24.10 -31.27
C LYS A 12 46.71 -24.17 -30.31
N ARG A 13 46.50 -23.88 -29.03
CA ARG A 13 47.55 -23.91 -27.99
C ARG A 13 47.73 -25.29 -27.37
N PHE A 14 46.68 -26.10 -27.30
CA PHE A 14 46.70 -27.41 -26.64
C PHE A 14 45.88 -28.41 -27.47
N PRO A 15 46.52 -29.27 -28.29
CA PRO A 15 45.84 -30.22 -29.18
C PRO A 15 44.93 -31.20 -28.44
N ASN A 16 45.31 -31.60 -27.22
CA ASN A 16 44.55 -32.55 -26.39
C ASN A 16 43.40 -31.89 -25.60
N ARG A 17 43.19 -30.58 -25.76
CA ARG A 17 42.13 -29.83 -25.09
C ARG A 17 41.09 -29.38 -26.10
N CYS A 18 39.83 -29.69 -25.82
CA CYS A 18 38.71 -29.23 -26.62
C CYS A 18 38.44 -27.75 -26.35
N GLY A 19 37.87 -27.05 -27.32
CA GLY A 19 37.39 -25.68 -27.15
C GLY A 19 36.30 -25.54 -26.08
N CYS A 20 35.64 -26.62 -25.64
CA CYS A 20 34.74 -26.59 -24.48
C CYS A 20 35.47 -26.48 -23.13
N GLY A 21 36.79 -26.75 -23.08
CA GLY A 21 37.61 -26.72 -21.86
C GLY A 21 37.98 -28.10 -21.30
N ARG A 22 37.29 -29.15 -21.72
CA ARG A 22 37.57 -30.54 -21.33
C ARG A 22 38.78 -31.12 -22.07
N GLN A 23 39.48 -32.07 -21.44
CA GLN A 23 40.49 -32.88 -22.10
C GLN A 23 39.84 -33.94 -22.99
N PHE A 24 40.56 -34.43 -24.00
CA PHE A 24 40.06 -35.48 -24.91
C PHE A 24 39.51 -36.72 -24.17
N GLN A 25 40.15 -37.11 -23.06
CA GLN A 25 39.73 -38.27 -22.26
C GLN A 25 38.47 -38.05 -21.43
N GLU A 26 38.11 -36.79 -21.14
CA GLU A 26 36.95 -36.39 -20.32
C GLU A 26 35.65 -36.29 -21.14
N HIS A 27 35.73 -36.51 -22.45
CA HIS A 27 34.56 -36.57 -23.33
C HIS A 27 33.92 -37.96 -23.31
N SER A 28 32.63 -38.02 -23.62
CA SER A 28 31.91 -39.29 -23.79
C SER A 28 32.56 -40.13 -24.89
N ILE A 29 32.36 -41.45 -24.80
CA ILE A 29 32.91 -42.42 -25.75
C ILE A 29 32.51 -42.08 -27.19
N ASP A 30 31.24 -41.72 -27.43
CA ASP A 30 30.74 -41.37 -28.76
C ASP A 30 31.54 -40.22 -29.40
N VAL A 31 31.80 -39.16 -28.64
CA VAL A 31 32.53 -37.97 -29.11
C VAL A 31 33.99 -38.31 -29.40
N ARG A 32 34.59 -39.18 -28.58
CA ARG A 32 35.98 -39.64 -28.76
C ARG A 32 36.12 -40.51 -30.00
N VAL A 33 35.14 -41.39 -30.26
CA VAL A 33 35.10 -42.26 -31.45
C VAL A 33 34.89 -41.42 -32.71
N GLU A 34 33.94 -40.48 -32.70
CA GLU A 34 33.68 -39.59 -33.84
C GLU A 34 34.90 -38.72 -34.18
N ALA A 35 35.59 -38.20 -33.16
CA ALA A 35 36.82 -37.43 -33.33
C ALA A 35 37.98 -38.27 -33.90
N ALA A 36 38.14 -39.51 -33.43
CA ALA A 36 39.15 -40.43 -33.95
C ALA A 36 38.85 -40.85 -35.40
N ALA A 37 37.58 -41.10 -35.74
CA ALA A 37 37.15 -41.40 -37.09
C ALA A 37 37.40 -40.22 -38.05
N SER A 38 37.09 -38.99 -37.61
CA SER A 38 37.33 -37.77 -38.38
C SER A 38 38.83 -37.54 -38.64
N ALA A 39 39.68 -37.77 -37.63
CA ALA A 39 41.13 -37.68 -37.79
C ALA A 39 41.71 -38.76 -38.72
N ALA A 40 41.14 -39.97 -38.72
CA ALA A 40 41.54 -41.04 -39.63
C ALA A 40 41.19 -40.72 -41.10
N ILE A 41 40.03 -40.10 -41.34
CA ILE A 41 39.60 -39.66 -42.68
C ILE A 41 40.51 -38.55 -43.21
N ASP A 42 40.89 -37.57 -42.38
CA ASP A 42 41.85 -36.51 -42.75
C ASP A 42 43.24 -37.07 -43.10
N THR A 43 43.62 -38.20 -42.50
CA THR A 43 44.92 -38.86 -42.77
C THR A 43 44.91 -39.68 -44.07
N GLN A 44 43.74 -40.18 -44.50
CA GLN A 44 43.60 -40.96 -45.74
C GLN A 44 43.42 -40.10 -47.00
N LEU A 45 43.12 -38.81 -46.88
CA LEU A 45 42.93 -37.88 -48.01
C LEU A 45 44.19 -37.10 -48.43
N GLN A 46 45.38 -37.47 -47.96
CA GLN A 46 46.65 -36.99 -48.54
C GLN A 46 46.97 -37.71 -49.87
N VAL A 47 46.16 -37.45 -50.90
CA VAL A 47 46.47 -37.82 -52.29
C VAL A 47 46.66 -36.52 -53.09
N PRO A 48 47.77 -36.34 -53.84
CA PRO A 48 47.94 -35.17 -54.67
C PRO A 48 47.18 -35.37 -55.99
N SER A 49 46.02 -34.74 -56.13
CA SER A 49 45.39 -34.62 -57.44
C SER A 49 44.56 -33.35 -57.58
N SER A 50 45.01 -32.57 -58.55
CA SER A 50 44.35 -31.47 -59.21
C SER A 50 42.91 -31.78 -59.67
N SER A 51 42.09 -30.72 -59.71
CA SER A 51 40.79 -30.54 -60.39
C SER A 51 39.50 -30.94 -59.64
N LEU A 52 38.86 -29.92 -59.05
CA LEU A 52 37.46 -29.48 -59.19
C LEU A 52 36.99 -28.78 -57.90
N HIS A 53 36.46 -27.57 -58.06
CA HIS A 53 36.05 -26.68 -56.97
C HIS A 53 34.92 -27.27 -56.13
N ALA A 54 35.25 -27.77 -54.94
CA ALA A 54 34.38 -27.80 -53.78
C ALA A 54 35.17 -27.23 -52.59
N PRO A 55 34.60 -26.35 -51.76
CA PRO A 55 35.35 -25.76 -50.65
C PRO A 55 35.61 -26.85 -49.60
N VAL A 56 36.84 -27.36 -49.56
CA VAL A 56 37.35 -28.15 -48.46
C VAL A 56 37.40 -27.22 -47.23
N GLU A 57 36.43 -27.35 -46.34
CA GLU A 57 36.44 -26.67 -45.05
C GLU A 57 37.66 -27.15 -44.25
N ASN A 58 38.67 -26.28 -44.11
CA ASN A 58 39.86 -26.54 -43.31
C ASN A 58 39.49 -27.03 -41.89
N ALA A 59 39.96 -28.23 -41.55
CA ALA A 59 39.74 -28.99 -40.31
C ALA A 59 40.38 -28.39 -39.04
N THR A 60 40.21 -27.09 -38.79
CA THR A 60 40.44 -26.46 -37.47
C THR A 60 39.35 -25.40 -37.20
N SER A 61 38.08 -25.81 -37.29
CA SER A 61 36.96 -24.92 -36.98
C SER A 61 36.99 -24.52 -35.49
N ARG A 62 36.82 -23.22 -35.21
CA ARG A 62 36.77 -22.70 -33.83
C ARG A 62 35.53 -23.30 -33.14
N TRP A 63 35.72 -23.91 -31.97
CA TRP A 63 34.61 -24.45 -31.16
C TRP A 63 33.54 -23.38 -30.91
N GLN A 64 32.28 -23.75 -31.12
CA GLN A 64 31.12 -22.90 -30.90
C GLN A 64 30.03 -23.70 -30.20
N VAL A 65 29.37 -23.07 -29.23
CA VAL A 65 28.27 -23.68 -28.46
C VAL A 65 27.22 -24.25 -29.42
N LYS A 66 26.66 -23.42 -30.31
CA LYS A 66 25.54 -23.80 -31.19
C LYS A 66 25.77 -25.03 -32.09
N THR A 67 27.01 -25.32 -32.47
CA THR A 67 27.33 -26.38 -33.44
C THR A 67 28.05 -27.59 -32.84
N HIS A 68 28.66 -27.43 -31.66
CA HIS A 68 29.47 -28.48 -31.01
C HIS A 68 28.85 -29.02 -29.71
N THR A 69 27.66 -28.55 -29.31
CA THR A 69 26.91 -29.08 -28.16
C THR A 69 25.61 -29.75 -28.60
N ARG A 70 25.12 -30.71 -27.78
CA ARG A 70 23.82 -31.35 -27.92
C ARG A 70 22.94 -31.02 -26.71
N GLU A 71 21.67 -30.78 -26.96
CA GLU A 71 20.66 -30.58 -25.91
C GLU A 71 20.18 -31.92 -25.35
N GLU A 72 20.09 -32.01 -24.03
CA GLU A 72 19.56 -33.16 -23.31
C GLU A 72 18.57 -32.71 -22.21
N PRO A 73 17.67 -33.58 -21.72
CA PRO A 73 16.90 -33.31 -20.52
C PRO A 73 17.81 -32.94 -19.34
N THR A 74 17.37 -32.03 -18.47
CA THR A 74 18.19 -31.65 -17.32
C THR A 74 18.27 -32.82 -16.33
N SER A 75 19.48 -33.14 -15.88
CA SER A 75 19.72 -34.20 -14.89
C SER A 75 20.06 -33.64 -13.51
N SER A 76 19.92 -32.34 -13.28
CA SER A 76 20.42 -31.67 -12.07
C SER A 76 19.44 -30.60 -11.59
N TYR A 77 18.60 -30.95 -10.62
CA TYR A 77 17.77 -30.01 -9.87
C TYR A 77 17.41 -30.59 -8.51
N GLY A 78 17.14 -29.72 -7.53
CA GLY A 78 16.77 -30.14 -6.19
C GLY A 78 17.09 -29.07 -5.15
N THR A 79 17.54 -29.51 -3.98
CA THR A 79 17.94 -28.63 -2.87
C THR A 79 19.41 -28.87 -2.54
N VAL A 80 20.19 -27.81 -2.40
CA VAL A 80 21.56 -27.89 -1.89
C VAL A 80 21.54 -27.53 -0.41
N GLU A 81 22.20 -28.34 0.41
CA GLU A 81 22.35 -28.13 1.85
C GLU A 81 23.82 -27.85 2.17
N PHE A 82 24.13 -26.61 2.50
CA PHE A 82 25.50 -26.17 2.77
C PHE A 82 25.96 -26.64 4.14
N GLN A 83 27.13 -27.26 4.17
CA GLN A 83 27.76 -27.80 5.39
C GLN A 83 28.89 -26.87 5.85
N GLY A 84 29.20 -26.90 7.16
CA GLY A 84 30.33 -26.17 7.75
C GLY A 84 30.00 -24.83 8.42
N GLY A 85 28.75 -24.36 8.34
CA GLY A 85 28.24 -23.25 9.16
C GLY A 85 27.75 -23.72 10.54
N PRO A 86 27.46 -22.79 11.48
CA PRO A 86 26.87 -23.13 12.78
C PRO A 86 25.51 -23.83 12.62
N HIS A 87 24.77 -23.50 11.56
CA HIS A 87 23.55 -24.17 11.14
C HIS A 87 23.59 -24.45 9.63
N PRO A 88 23.16 -25.63 9.16
CA PRO A 88 23.10 -25.93 7.74
C PRO A 88 22.05 -25.05 7.05
N THR A 89 22.46 -24.35 5.99
CA THR A 89 21.54 -23.54 5.17
C THR A 89 21.11 -24.32 3.93
N LYS A 90 19.90 -24.06 3.45
CA LYS A 90 19.31 -24.77 2.30
C LYS A 90 18.95 -23.79 1.19
N ALA A 91 19.22 -24.18 -0.05
CA ALA A 91 18.86 -23.42 -1.24
C ALA A 91 18.32 -24.32 -2.34
N ARG A 92 17.33 -23.86 -3.10
CA ARG A 92 16.84 -24.62 -4.27
C ARG A 92 17.69 -24.30 -5.49
N TYR A 93 17.98 -25.30 -6.33
CA TYR A 93 18.77 -25.09 -7.53
C TYR A 93 18.19 -25.85 -8.73
N VAL A 94 18.51 -25.36 -9.92
CA VAL A 94 18.25 -26.04 -11.19
C VAL A 94 19.38 -25.75 -12.18
N ARG A 95 19.81 -26.79 -12.92
CA ARG A 95 20.66 -26.65 -14.12
C ARG A 95 19.79 -26.43 -15.34
N LEU A 96 20.08 -25.39 -16.10
CA LEU A 96 19.33 -25.02 -17.30
C LEU A 96 20.23 -24.53 -18.43
N HIS A 97 19.76 -24.75 -19.65
CA HIS A 97 20.35 -24.22 -20.87
C HIS A 97 20.50 -22.69 -20.80
N TYR A 98 21.66 -22.15 -21.16
CA TYR A 98 21.97 -20.71 -21.10
C TYR A 98 20.97 -19.83 -21.89
N ASP A 99 20.40 -20.37 -22.97
CA ASP A 99 19.39 -19.71 -23.81
C ASP A 99 17.93 -20.02 -23.44
N THR A 100 17.67 -20.65 -22.28
CA THR A 100 16.28 -20.93 -21.81
C THR A 100 15.43 -19.65 -21.82
N LYS A 101 14.22 -19.70 -22.38
CA LYS A 101 13.31 -18.53 -22.45
C LYS A 101 12.91 -18.06 -21.04
N PRO A 102 12.83 -16.75 -20.79
CA PRO A 102 12.53 -16.21 -19.47
C PRO A 102 11.12 -16.58 -18.97
N ASP A 103 10.15 -16.82 -19.85
CA ASP A 103 8.80 -17.26 -19.47
C ASP A 103 8.80 -18.58 -18.68
N VAL A 104 9.65 -19.52 -19.12
CA VAL A 104 9.81 -20.84 -18.49
C VAL A 104 10.47 -20.70 -17.12
N VAL A 105 11.49 -19.84 -17.03
CA VAL A 105 12.15 -19.53 -15.75
C VAL A 105 11.15 -18.88 -14.80
N MET A 106 10.33 -17.93 -15.26
CA MET A 106 9.33 -17.28 -14.43
C MET A 106 8.25 -18.25 -13.93
N HIS A 107 7.83 -19.18 -14.79
CA HIS A 107 6.90 -20.24 -14.40
C HIS A 107 7.50 -21.10 -13.27
N LEU A 108 8.76 -21.51 -13.39
CA LEU A 108 9.47 -22.23 -12.32
C LEU A 108 9.50 -21.40 -11.03
N LEU A 109 9.93 -20.14 -11.09
CA LEU A 109 10.07 -19.29 -9.90
C LEU A 109 8.73 -19.05 -9.19
N LEU A 110 7.67 -18.71 -9.93
CA LEU A 110 6.38 -18.34 -9.34
C LEU A 110 5.48 -19.53 -9.00
N ARG A 111 5.47 -20.58 -9.84
CA ARG A 111 4.53 -21.72 -9.68
C ARG A 111 5.16 -22.86 -8.90
N GLU A 112 6.32 -23.33 -9.33
CA GLU A 112 6.99 -24.49 -8.71
C GLU A 112 7.72 -24.11 -7.42
N TRP A 113 8.40 -22.96 -7.42
CA TRP A 113 9.10 -22.45 -6.25
C TRP A 113 8.22 -21.59 -5.35
N LYS A 114 6.97 -21.30 -5.78
CA LYS A 114 5.96 -20.56 -5.03
C LYS A 114 6.45 -19.18 -4.56
N LEU A 115 7.33 -18.54 -5.33
CA LEU A 115 7.78 -17.19 -5.05
C LEU A 115 6.70 -16.18 -5.40
N ARG A 116 6.65 -15.07 -4.64
CA ARG A 116 5.84 -13.90 -4.99
C ARG A 116 6.58 -13.03 -5.99
N VAL A 117 5.83 -12.29 -6.81
CA VAL A 117 6.41 -11.30 -7.73
C VAL A 117 7.11 -10.21 -6.90
N PRO A 118 8.37 -9.85 -7.20
CA PRO A 118 9.10 -8.83 -6.47
C PRO A 118 8.49 -7.44 -6.64
N SER A 119 8.57 -6.60 -5.62
CA SER A 119 8.30 -5.16 -5.72
C SER A 119 9.49 -4.36 -6.26
N LEU A 120 10.68 -4.97 -6.26
CA LEU A 120 11.95 -4.41 -6.68
C LEU A 120 12.94 -5.53 -7.02
N VAL A 121 13.75 -5.36 -8.07
CA VAL A 121 14.90 -6.22 -8.36
C VAL A 121 16.19 -5.42 -8.23
N ILE A 122 17.10 -5.88 -7.38
CA ILE A 122 18.44 -5.30 -7.21
C ILE A 122 19.44 -6.24 -7.88
N SER A 123 19.97 -5.81 -9.03
CA SER A 123 20.98 -6.55 -9.79
C SER A 123 22.39 -6.12 -9.36
N THR A 124 23.10 -6.96 -8.62
CA THR A 124 24.44 -6.61 -8.11
C THR A 124 25.50 -6.87 -9.18
N LEU A 125 26.24 -5.82 -9.55
CA LEU A 125 27.30 -5.84 -10.54
C LEU A 125 28.63 -5.65 -9.81
N GLY A 126 29.60 -6.51 -10.07
CA GLY A 126 30.87 -6.42 -9.36
C GLY A 126 31.97 -7.30 -9.94
N GLY A 127 33.15 -7.21 -9.32
CA GLY A 127 34.31 -8.02 -9.68
C GLY A 127 34.22 -9.44 -9.12
N LEU A 128 34.75 -10.41 -9.87
CA LEU A 128 34.93 -11.80 -9.41
C LEU A 128 36.14 -11.96 -8.50
N ALA A 129 37.15 -11.10 -8.63
CA ALA A 129 38.36 -11.18 -7.80
C ALA A 129 38.06 -10.74 -6.36
N ASN A 130 38.56 -11.49 -5.38
CA ASN A 130 38.49 -11.12 -3.97
C ASN A 130 39.30 -9.84 -3.74
N CYS A 131 38.61 -8.70 -3.66
CA CYS A 131 39.20 -7.45 -3.21
C CYS A 131 38.45 -7.01 -1.95
N PRO A 132 39.13 -6.87 -0.80
CA PRO A 132 38.48 -6.41 0.41
C PRO A 132 38.09 -4.94 0.25
N LEU A 133 36.79 -4.65 0.37
CA LEU A 133 36.29 -3.29 0.48
C LEU A 133 36.81 -2.64 1.78
N GLN A 134 36.95 -1.31 1.77
CA GLN A 134 37.21 -0.56 3.00
C GLN A 134 36.13 -0.86 4.04
N GLU A 135 36.53 -1.18 5.27
CA GLU A 135 35.62 -1.70 6.31
C GLU A 135 34.41 -0.79 6.60
N LYS A 136 34.61 0.52 6.57
CA LYS A 136 33.50 1.48 6.73
C LYS A 136 32.51 1.40 5.55
N LEU A 137 33.02 1.32 4.31
CA LEU A 137 32.19 1.22 3.11
C LEU A 137 31.46 -0.11 3.04
N ARG A 138 32.14 -1.21 3.41
CA ARG A 138 31.55 -2.54 3.54
C ARG A 138 30.31 -2.49 4.44
N ARG A 139 30.43 -1.94 5.66
CA ARG A 139 29.30 -1.85 6.60
C ARG A 139 28.13 -1.02 6.07
N VAL A 140 28.41 0.13 5.43
CA VAL A 140 27.36 1.00 4.85
C VAL A 140 26.65 0.29 3.69
N VAL A 141 27.39 -0.33 2.78
CA VAL A 141 26.84 -1.08 1.65
C VAL A 141 26.01 -2.27 2.14
N GLN A 142 26.52 -3.06 3.08
CA GLN A 142 25.82 -4.21 3.65
C GLN A 142 24.52 -3.77 4.35
N SER A 143 24.61 -2.75 5.21
CA SER A 143 23.45 -2.26 5.97
C SER A 143 22.35 -1.69 5.07
N GLY A 144 22.70 -0.82 4.11
CA GLY A 144 21.66 -0.24 3.25
C GLY A 144 21.18 -1.20 2.17
N LEU A 145 22.00 -2.13 1.65
CA LEU A 145 21.49 -3.18 0.77
C LEU A 145 20.45 -4.05 1.50
N LEU A 146 20.77 -4.47 2.73
CA LEU A 146 19.83 -5.25 3.54
C LEU A 146 18.55 -4.46 3.82
N ARG A 147 18.67 -3.18 4.20
CA ARG A 147 17.52 -2.31 4.46
C ARG A 147 16.65 -2.12 3.22
N ALA A 148 17.24 -1.88 2.06
CA ALA A 148 16.52 -1.76 0.79
C ALA A 148 15.77 -3.07 0.46
N ALA A 149 16.44 -4.21 0.59
CA ALA A 149 15.84 -5.51 0.30
C ALA A 149 14.72 -5.88 1.28
N LYS A 150 14.92 -5.63 2.59
CA LYS A 150 13.96 -5.96 3.65
C LYS A 150 12.70 -5.10 3.60
N THR A 151 12.85 -3.79 3.38
CA THR A 151 11.72 -2.85 3.33
C THR A 151 10.83 -3.08 2.11
N THR A 152 11.43 -3.36 0.96
CA THR A 152 10.69 -3.58 -0.29
C THR A 152 10.23 -5.03 -0.47
N GLY A 153 10.94 -6.02 0.07
CA GLY A 153 10.79 -7.41 -0.33
C GLY A 153 11.39 -7.66 -1.72
N ALA A 154 12.61 -7.15 -1.93
CA ALA A 154 13.29 -7.22 -3.22
C ALA A 154 13.84 -8.62 -3.53
N TRP A 155 13.99 -8.89 -4.82
CA TRP A 155 14.88 -9.93 -5.30
C TRP A 155 16.28 -9.35 -5.52
N VAL A 156 17.28 -9.94 -4.87
CA VAL A 156 18.69 -9.59 -5.05
C VAL A 156 19.33 -10.61 -5.98
N ILE A 157 19.72 -10.19 -7.19
CA ILE A 157 20.29 -11.04 -8.21
C ILE A 157 21.82 -10.86 -8.23
N THR A 158 22.55 -11.96 -8.02
CA THR A 158 24.02 -11.99 -8.02
C THR A 158 24.54 -13.06 -8.98
N ASN A 159 25.87 -13.26 -9.05
CA ASN A 159 26.45 -14.38 -9.80
C ASN A 159 26.40 -15.73 -9.03
N GLY A 160 25.94 -15.74 -7.77
CA GLY A 160 25.80 -16.95 -6.94
C GLY A 160 27.09 -17.63 -6.46
N LEU A 161 28.26 -17.16 -6.89
CA LEU A 161 29.56 -17.76 -6.54
C LEU A 161 30.12 -17.11 -5.26
N ASP A 162 30.80 -17.88 -4.41
CA ASP A 162 31.44 -17.37 -3.19
C ASP A 162 32.78 -16.66 -3.49
N THR A 163 32.70 -15.56 -4.25
CA THR A 163 33.89 -14.79 -4.63
C THR A 163 33.56 -13.31 -4.82
N GLY A 164 34.55 -12.46 -4.58
CA GLY A 164 34.48 -11.01 -4.79
C GLY A 164 33.29 -10.37 -4.08
N VAL A 165 32.56 -9.54 -4.83
CA VAL A 165 31.43 -8.76 -4.32
C VAL A 165 30.28 -9.61 -3.79
N THR A 166 30.06 -10.79 -4.37
CA THR A 166 28.97 -11.69 -3.95
C THR A 166 29.14 -12.15 -2.50
N ARG A 167 30.37 -12.26 -2.00
CA ARG A 167 30.63 -12.56 -0.58
C ARG A 167 30.09 -11.46 0.32
N HIS A 168 30.40 -10.20 0.02
CA HIS A 168 29.92 -9.05 0.78
C HIS A 168 28.39 -8.92 0.77
N VAL A 169 27.77 -9.20 -0.38
CA VAL A 169 26.31 -9.22 -0.54
C VAL A 169 25.69 -10.39 0.24
N GLY A 170 26.28 -11.58 0.15
CA GLY A 170 25.82 -12.76 0.89
C GLY A 170 25.89 -12.55 2.40
N GLU A 171 27.01 -12.03 2.91
CA GLU A 171 27.17 -11.64 4.32
C GLU A 171 26.07 -10.67 4.77
N ALA A 172 25.75 -9.65 3.97
CA ALA A 172 24.71 -8.67 4.28
C ALA A 172 23.31 -9.29 4.44
N LEU A 173 23.03 -10.36 3.69
CA LEU A 173 21.72 -10.99 3.61
C LEU A 173 21.60 -12.24 4.50
N SER A 174 22.72 -12.72 5.03
CA SER A 174 22.87 -14.00 5.73
C SER A 174 21.85 -14.22 6.85
N GLU A 175 21.63 -13.20 7.68
CA GLU A 175 20.75 -13.26 8.85
C GLU A 175 19.26 -13.27 8.52
N GLU A 176 18.86 -12.81 7.33
CA GLU A 176 17.45 -12.52 7.00
C GLU A 176 16.89 -13.40 5.89
N VAL A 177 17.73 -13.94 5.00
CA VAL A 177 17.31 -14.80 3.89
C VAL A 177 16.79 -16.16 4.35
N HIS A 178 17.28 -16.65 5.49
CA HIS A 178 16.90 -17.95 6.06
C HIS A 178 15.84 -17.84 7.18
N VAL A 179 15.37 -16.62 7.48
CA VAL A 179 14.31 -16.40 8.47
C VAL A 179 12.96 -16.82 7.88
N ARG A 180 12.21 -17.61 8.64
CA ARG A 180 10.87 -18.06 8.25
C ARG A 180 9.95 -16.84 8.08
N GLY A 181 9.37 -16.69 6.88
CA GLY A 181 8.50 -15.56 6.54
C GLY A 181 9.23 -14.35 5.96
N SER A 182 10.55 -14.44 5.72
CA SER A 182 11.29 -13.44 4.97
C SER A 182 10.79 -13.33 3.53
N ASN A 183 10.68 -12.09 3.05
CA ASN A 183 10.26 -11.78 1.68
C ASN A 183 11.45 -11.54 0.74
N ILE A 184 12.68 -11.68 1.26
CA ILE A 184 13.91 -11.44 0.50
C ILE A 184 14.26 -12.71 -0.29
N VAL A 185 14.51 -12.53 -1.58
CA VAL A 185 14.96 -13.62 -2.47
C VAL A 185 16.38 -13.29 -2.92
N ALA A 186 17.35 -14.11 -2.52
CA ALA A 186 18.74 -14.02 -2.96
C ALA A 186 18.96 -15.05 -4.08
N LEU A 187 18.90 -14.59 -5.32
CA LEU A 187 18.98 -15.41 -6.53
C LEU A 187 20.39 -15.37 -7.13
N GLY A 188 21.10 -16.49 -7.05
CA GLY A 188 22.40 -16.66 -7.70
C GLY A 188 22.26 -17.21 -9.12
N ILE A 189 22.73 -16.46 -10.13
CA ILE A 189 22.80 -16.94 -11.52
C ILE A 189 24.26 -17.24 -11.85
N ALA A 190 24.64 -18.52 -11.75
CA ALA A 190 26.02 -18.98 -11.85
C ALA A 190 26.24 -19.83 -13.11
N PRO A 191 27.41 -19.78 -13.76
CA PRO A 191 27.73 -20.70 -14.84
C PRO A 191 28.04 -22.10 -14.29
N TRP A 192 27.33 -23.13 -14.75
CA TRP A 192 27.53 -24.53 -14.34
C TRP A 192 28.98 -25.02 -14.53
N GLY A 193 29.65 -24.50 -15.56
CA GLY A 193 31.00 -24.88 -15.94
C GLY A 193 32.08 -24.60 -14.88
N VAL A 194 31.84 -23.70 -13.94
CA VAL A 194 32.83 -23.25 -12.92
C VAL A 194 32.45 -23.65 -11.49
N VAL A 195 31.30 -24.28 -11.29
CA VAL A 195 30.80 -24.64 -9.94
C VAL A 195 31.64 -25.78 -9.37
N GLN A 196 32.19 -25.57 -8.17
CA GLN A 196 32.92 -26.58 -7.42
C GLN A 196 32.00 -27.74 -7.02
N ASN A 197 32.53 -28.97 -7.00
CA ASN A 197 31.80 -30.18 -6.61
C ASN A 197 30.46 -30.38 -7.34
N ARG A 198 30.34 -29.86 -8.58
CA ARG A 198 29.10 -29.94 -9.37
C ARG A 198 28.58 -31.36 -9.59
N ASP A 199 29.46 -32.36 -9.54
CA ASP A 199 29.09 -33.77 -9.68
C ASP A 199 28.18 -34.23 -8.51
N GLN A 200 28.28 -33.61 -7.34
CA GLN A 200 27.38 -33.84 -6.19
C GLN A 200 25.99 -33.22 -6.37
N LEU A 201 25.85 -32.28 -7.31
CA LEU A 201 24.59 -31.61 -7.64
C LEU A 201 23.86 -32.35 -8.79
N VAL A 202 24.40 -33.45 -9.28
CA VAL A 202 23.75 -34.26 -10.33
C VAL A 202 22.76 -35.22 -9.68
N GLY A 203 21.49 -35.09 -10.05
CA GLY A 203 20.37 -35.88 -9.55
C GLY A 203 19.05 -35.13 -9.71
N LEU A 204 17.94 -35.88 -9.67
CA LEU A 204 16.59 -35.36 -9.84
C LEU A 204 15.92 -35.19 -8.47
N ASP A 205 15.47 -33.97 -8.17
CA ASP A 205 14.79 -33.58 -6.92
C ASP A 205 15.45 -34.07 -5.62
N HIS A 206 16.77 -34.17 -5.61
CA HIS A 206 17.52 -34.68 -4.47
C HIS A 206 18.06 -33.55 -3.60
N THR A 207 18.25 -33.84 -2.31
CA THR A 207 18.94 -32.93 -1.39
C THR A 207 20.43 -33.29 -1.38
N SER A 208 21.27 -32.40 -1.90
CA SER A 208 22.72 -32.61 -2.02
C SER A 208 23.45 -31.94 -0.85
N SER A 209 24.22 -32.70 -0.06
CA SER A 209 25.07 -32.13 0.99
C SER A 209 26.33 -31.51 0.38
N TYR A 210 26.42 -30.19 0.39
CA TYR A 210 27.47 -29.44 -0.29
C TYR A 210 28.54 -28.95 0.70
N HIS A 211 29.77 -29.42 0.47
CA HIS A 211 30.92 -29.07 1.30
C HIS A 211 31.84 -28.14 0.52
N THR A 212 32.05 -26.95 1.06
CA THR A 212 33.06 -26.02 0.54
C THR A 212 34.44 -26.53 0.93
N GLN A 213 35.32 -26.76 -0.04
CA GLN A 213 36.72 -27.05 0.26
C GLN A 213 37.51 -25.74 0.22
N ASP A 214 38.29 -25.47 1.26
CA ASP A 214 39.20 -24.35 1.28
C ASP A 214 40.23 -24.47 0.14
N VAL A 215 40.41 -23.37 -0.59
CA VAL A 215 41.26 -23.24 -1.79
C VAL A 215 42.76 -23.43 -1.48
N SER A 216 43.13 -23.72 -0.23
CA SER A 216 44.53 -23.78 0.24
C SER A 216 45.31 -25.05 -0.18
N GLY A 217 44.68 -26.04 -0.84
CA GLY A 217 45.38 -27.30 -1.19
C GLY A 217 44.97 -28.03 -2.48
N SER A 218 44.04 -27.50 -3.29
CA SER A 218 43.49 -28.21 -4.46
C SER A 218 44.25 -27.90 -5.77
N LYS A 219 44.64 -28.94 -6.51
CA LYS A 219 45.26 -28.86 -7.85
C LYS A 219 44.30 -28.39 -8.97
N LYS A 220 43.05 -28.01 -8.66
CA LYS A 220 42.06 -27.45 -9.61
C LYS A 220 41.76 -25.99 -9.24
N ALA A 221 42.62 -25.06 -9.67
CA ALA A 221 42.52 -23.63 -9.34
C ALA A 221 41.35 -22.87 -10.01
N ASP A 222 40.48 -23.56 -10.76
CA ASP A 222 39.48 -22.94 -11.63
C ASP A 222 38.02 -23.12 -11.16
N ASP A 223 37.77 -23.99 -10.16
CA ASP A 223 36.42 -24.27 -9.64
C ASP A 223 36.11 -23.34 -8.45
N ILE A 224 34.91 -22.76 -8.42
CA ILE A 224 34.48 -21.80 -7.39
C ILE A 224 33.24 -22.33 -6.66
N ALA A 225 33.23 -22.20 -5.33
CA ALA A 225 32.11 -22.61 -4.50
C ALA A 225 30.84 -21.78 -4.76
N LEU A 226 29.67 -22.38 -4.58
CA LEU A 226 28.42 -21.62 -4.45
C LEU A 226 28.39 -20.89 -3.10
N ASN A 227 27.79 -19.71 -3.06
CA ASN A 227 27.68 -18.91 -1.83
C ASN A 227 26.53 -19.39 -0.94
N SER A 228 26.83 -19.79 0.29
CA SER A 228 25.88 -20.38 1.24
C SER A 228 24.79 -19.44 1.76
N HIS A 229 24.88 -18.14 1.46
CA HIS A 229 23.91 -17.13 1.90
C HIS A 229 22.82 -16.82 0.87
N HIS A 230 22.76 -17.58 -0.23
CA HIS A 230 21.69 -17.49 -1.23
C HIS A 230 20.67 -18.62 -1.04
N ASN A 231 19.39 -18.35 -1.28
CA ASN A 231 18.32 -19.35 -1.15
C ASN A 231 17.87 -19.97 -2.49
N TYR A 232 18.28 -19.40 -3.62
CA TYR A 232 17.92 -19.90 -4.96
C TYR A 232 19.08 -19.80 -5.95
N PHE A 233 19.24 -20.83 -6.80
CA PHE A 233 20.28 -20.88 -7.83
C PHE A 233 19.74 -21.28 -9.21
N LEU A 234 20.11 -20.49 -10.21
CA LEU A 234 19.96 -20.81 -11.63
C LEU A 234 21.35 -21.09 -12.21
N LEU A 235 21.61 -22.37 -12.50
CA LEU A 235 22.92 -22.82 -13.01
C LEU A 235 22.88 -22.86 -14.54
N ALA A 236 23.45 -21.82 -15.16
CA ALA A 236 23.46 -21.62 -16.60
C ALA A 236 24.49 -22.51 -17.28
N ASP A 237 24.04 -23.32 -18.22
CA ASP A 237 24.85 -24.30 -18.91
C ASP A 237 24.99 -23.99 -20.40
N ASN A 238 26.23 -23.87 -20.86
CA ASN A 238 26.62 -23.68 -22.26
C ASN A 238 27.53 -24.82 -22.78
N GLY A 239 27.64 -25.93 -22.03
CA GLY A 239 28.50 -27.06 -22.35
C GLY A 239 30.01 -26.82 -22.14
N THR A 240 30.41 -25.66 -21.63
CA THR A 240 31.82 -25.36 -21.33
C THR A 240 32.19 -25.67 -19.88
N VAL A 241 33.49 -25.89 -19.64
CA VAL A 241 34.08 -26.13 -18.32
C VAL A 241 35.15 -25.08 -18.06
N ASN A 242 35.19 -24.53 -16.85
CA ASN A 242 36.12 -23.48 -16.39
C ASN A 242 36.03 -22.19 -17.21
N LYS A 243 34.85 -21.86 -17.72
CA LYS A 243 34.59 -20.62 -18.48
C LYS A 243 33.38 -19.89 -17.94
N PHE A 244 33.57 -18.58 -17.74
CA PHE A 244 32.49 -17.64 -17.42
C PHE A 244 31.75 -17.19 -18.68
N GLY A 245 30.55 -16.65 -18.51
CA GLY A 245 29.77 -15.99 -19.56
C GLY A 245 28.48 -16.70 -19.97
N ALA A 246 28.25 -17.94 -19.51
CA ALA A 246 26.99 -18.65 -19.76
C ALA A 246 25.80 -17.93 -19.09
N GLU A 247 26.04 -17.34 -17.94
CA GLU A 247 25.08 -16.65 -17.09
C GLU A 247 24.64 -15.29 -17.63
N ILE A 248 25.48 -14.61 -18.42
CA ILE A 248 25.28 -13.19 -18.80
C ILE A 248 24.00 -13.01 -19.62
N CYS A 249 23.79 -13.85 -20.64
CA CYS A 249 22.62 -13.76 -21.51
C CYS A 249 21.32 -14.16 -20.77
N LEU A 250 21.40 -15.21 -19.95
CA LEU A 250 20.28 -15.68 -19.13
C LEU A 250 19.83 -14.60 -18.14
N ARG A 251 20.78 -14.04 -17.38
CA ARG A 251 20.55 -12.98 -16.40
C ARG A 251 19.89 -11.76 -17.04
N ARG A 252 20.44 -11.27 -18.15
CA ARG A 252 19.90 -10.11 -18.86
C ARG A 252 18.45 -10.33 -19.32
N ARG A 253 18.17 -11.47 -19.96
CA ARG A 253 16.81 -11.76 -20.44
C ARG A 253 15.82 -11.91 -19.28
N LEU A 254 16.24 -12.51 -18.17
CA LEU A 254 15.42 -12.61 -16.97
C LEU A 254 15.14 -11.23 -16.36
N GLU A 255 16.15 -10.39 -16.17
CA GLU A 255 16.00 -9.02 -15.63
C GLU A 255 15.07 -8.17 -16.51
N GLN A 256 15.25 -8.21 -17.84
CA GLN A 256 14.38 -7.50 -18.79
C GLN A 256 12.95 -8.01 -18.80
N PHE A 257 12.75 -9.30 -18.55
CA PHE A 257 11.43 -9.90 -18.45
C PHE A 257 10.74 -9.56 -17.13
N LEU A 258 11.49 -9.57 -16.02
CA LEU A 258 11.02 -9.11 -14.72
C LEU A 258 10.57 -7.66 -14.77
N ALA A 259 11.33 -6.78 -15.44
CA ALA A 259 10.98 -5.37 -15.63
C ALA A 259 9.62 -5.13 -16.33
N GLN A 260 9.06 -6.16 -16.98
CA GLN A 260 7.77 -6.08 -17.67
C GLN A 260 6.62 -6.66 -16.83
N GLN A 261 6.92 -7.37 -15.74
CA GLN A 261 5.91 -7.98 -14.89
C GLN A 261 5.19 -6.90 -14.07
N PRO A 262 3.86 -7.02 -13.89
CA PRO A 262 3.13 -6.16 -12.95
C PRO A 262 3.47 -6.55 -11.52
N ILE A 263 3.76 -5.57 -10.67
CA ILE A 263 3.95 -5.77 -9.23
C ILE A 263 2.65 -6.34 -8.65
N ASP A 264 2.76 -7.31 -7.74
CA ASP A 264 1.62 -7.80 -6.96
C ASP A 264 1.25 -6.84 -5.81
N TRP A 265 1.05 -5.58 -6.18
CA TRP A 265 0.59 -4.47 -5.36
C TRP A 265 -0.73 -3.99 -5.94
N ARG A 266 -1.76 -3.86 -5.10
CA ARG A 266 -3.05 -3.40 -5.58
C ARG A 266 -3.03 -1.88 -5.71
N ARG A 267 -3.24 -1.43 -6.94
CA ARG A 267 -3.51 -0.04 -7.30
C ARG A 267 -5.00 0.11 -7.59
N TYR A 268 -5.63 1.07 -6.94
CA TYR A 268 -7.03 1.43 -7.09
C TYR A 268 -7.19 2.29 -8.35
N GLY A 269 -8.10 1.88 -9.25
CA GLY A 269 -8.45 2.66 -10.44
C GLY A 269 -7.36 2.80 -11.52
N GLY A 270 -6.32 1.98 -11.54
CA GLY A 270 -5.24 2.11 -12.54
C GLY A 270 -4.47 0.83 -12.87
N PRO A 271 -3.66 0.84 -13.95
CA PRO A 271 -2.80 -0.29 -14.29
C PRO A 271 -1.76 -0.52 -13.20
N LYS A 272 -1.46 -1.80 -12.94
CA LYS A 272 -0.41 -2.21 -11.99
C LYS A 272 0.94 -1.66 -12.45
N SER A 273 1.66 -1.02 -11.52
CA SER A 273 3.05 -0.61 -11.73
C SER A 273 3.91 -1.82 -12.09
N ARG A 274 4.91 -1.63 -12.96
CA ARG A 274 5.83 -2.71 -13.35
C ARG A 274 6.95 -2.85 -12.34
N VAL A 275 7.57 -4.03 -12.26
CA VAL A 275 8.70 -4.27 -11.36
C VAL A 275 9.89 -3.38 -11.76
N PRO A 276 10.36 -2.47 -10.90
CA PRO A 276 11.57 -1.70 -11.15
C PRO A 276 12.81 -2.58 -11.00
N VAL A 277 13.76 -2.42 -11.91
CA VAL A 277 15.08 -3.07 -11.85
C VAL A 277 16.14 -1.99 -11.70
N VAL A 278 17.06 -2.17 -10.76
CA VAL A 278 18.19 -1.27 -10.51
C VAL A 278 19.48 -2.07 -10.42
N GLY A 279 20.55 -1.58 -11.05
CA GLY A 279 21.87 -2.15 -10.92
C GLY A 279 22.64 -1.50 -9.77
N LEU A 280 23.32 -2.30 -8.95
CA LEU A 280 24.23 -1.82 -7.90
C LEU A 280 25.65 -2.20 -8.27
N LEU A 281 26.47 -1.23 -8.66
CA LEU A 281 27.87 -1.43 -9.03
C LEU A 281 28.78 -1.24 -7.81
N ILE A 282 29.38 -2.33 -7.37
CA ILE A 282 30.42 -2.35 -6.33
C ILE A 282 31.66 -2.90 -6.99
N GLU A 283 32.73 -2.11 -7.05
CA GLU A 283 33.95 -2.49 -7.76
C GLU A 283 33.68 -2.90 -9.23
N GLY A 284 34.59 -3.61 -9.88
CA GLY A 284 34.35 -4.21 -11.19
C GLY A 284 35.58 -4.28 -12.09
N GLY A 285 35.59 -5.26 -12.98
CA GLY A 285 36.57 -5.39 -14.05
C GLY A 285 36.09 -4.76 -15.37
N ALA A 286 36.89 -4.87 -16.43
CA ALA A 286 36.52 -4.39 -17.77
C ALA A 286 35.23 -5.08 -18.30
N GLN A 287 35.00 -6.36 -17.99
CA GLN A 287 33.77 -7.05 -18.37
C GLN A 287 32.55 -6.58 -17.56
N THR A 288 32.72 -6.32 -16.26
CA THR A 288 31.66 -5.73 -15.43
C THR A 288 31.24 -4.37 -16.00
N PHE A 289 32.21 -3.55 -16.40
CA PHE A 289 31.94 -2.28 -17.07
C PHE A 289 31.18 -2.46 -18.39
N ARG A 290 31.55 -3.43 -19.23
CA ARG A 290 30.79 -3.72 -20.47
C ARG A 290 29.35 -4.10 -20.19
N THR A 291 29.09 -4.90 -19.15
CA THR A 291 27.72 -5.20 -18.71
C THR A 291 26.97 -3.92 -18.30
N VAL A 292 27.60 -3.02 -17.54
CA VAL A 292 27.02 -1.71 -17.20
C VAL A 292 26.74 -0.89 -18.46
N PHE A 293 27.70 -0.83 -19.39
CA PHE A 293 27.55 -0.14 -20.66
C PHE A 293 26.39 -0.70 -21.48
N GLU A 294 26.15 -2.01 -21.49
CA GLU A 294 25.01 -2.61 -22.18
C GLU A 294 23.68 -2.37 -21.46
N LEU A 295 23.67 -2.32 -20.12
CA LEU A 295 22.47 -2.06 -19.32
C LEU A 295 22.00 -0.61 -19.42
N VAL A 296 22.93 0.36 -19.36
CA VAL A 296 22.62 1.78 -19.58
C VAL A 296 22.38 2.01 -21.07
N THR A 297 23.25 1.43 -21.90
CA THR A 297 23.29 1.25 -23.36
C THR A 297 22.02 0.86 -24.10
N GLY A 298 21.32 -0.09 -23.50
CA GLY A 298 20.46 -0.99 -24.21
C GLY A 298 19.15 -0.36 -24.67
N ARG A 299 18.33 -1.21 -25.32
CA ARG A 299 16.96 -0.89 -25.71
C ARG A 299 16.07 -0.60 -24.50
N ASN A 300 16.28 -1.34 -23.41
CA ASN A 300 15.60 -1.16 -22.14
C ASN A 300 16.64 -0.71 -21.10
N PRO A 301 16.84 0.61 -20.92
CA PRO A 301 17.85 1.11 -20.00
C PRO A 301 17.52 0.75 -18.55
N VAL A 302 18.54 0.31 -17.80
CA VAL A 302 18.45 0.04 -16.37
C VAL A 302 19.24 1.09 -15.61
N PRO A 303 18.66 1.78 -14.61
CA PRO A 303 19.38 2.73 -13.78
C PRO A 303 20.44 2.02 -12.92
N ILE A 304 21.61 2.63 -12.80
CA ILE A 304 22.78 2.07 -12.11
C ILE A 304 23.20 2.98 -10.96
N VAL A 305 23.33 2.42 -9.77
CA VAL A 305 23.90 3.06 -8.58
C VAL A 305 25.34 2.62 -8.44
N ILE A 306 26.26 3.58 -8.39
CA ILE A 306 27.70 3.34 -8.28
C ILE A 306 28.17 3.66 -6.87
N CYS A 307 28.82 2.71 -6.21
CA CYS A 307 29.48 2.94 -4.93
C CYS A 307 30.86 3.56 -5.15
N ASP A 308 30.98 4.88 -4.97
CA ASP A 308 32.27 5.58 -5.06
C ASP A 308 33.21 5.14 -3.91
N GLY A 309 34.49 4.96 -4.21
CA GLY A 309 35.50 4.44 -3.29
C GLY A 309 35.48 2.91 -3.14
N SER A 310 34.70 2.20 -3.95
CA SER A 310 34.72 0.72 -3.99
C SER A 310 35.79 0.13 -4.90
N GLY A 311 36.43 0.94 -5.75
CA GLY A 311 37.59 0.53 -6.55
C GLY A 311 37.32 0.28 -8.03
N ARG A 312 38.42 0.23 -8.80
CA ARG A 312 38.48 -0.20 -10.21
C ARG A 312 37.42 0.46 -11.11
N ALA A 313 36.49 -0.31 -11.70
CA ALA A 313 35.49 0.21 -12.63
C ALA A 313 34.51 1.21 -11.99
N ALA A 314 34.15 1.00 -10.72
CA ALA A 314 33.22 1.88 -10.02
C ALA A 314 33.80 3.29 -9.85
N ASP A 315 35.04 3.39 -9.35
CA ASP A 315 35.72 4.68 -9.14
C ASP A 315 35.99 5.41 -10.46
N LEU A 316 36.36 4.68 -11.52
CA LEU A 316 36.56 5.26 -12.85
C LEU A 316 35.26 5.86 -13.40
N LEU A 317 34.12 5.18 -13.22
CA LEU A 317 32.82 5.73 -13.63
C LEU A 317 32.34 6.87 -12.74
N ALA A 318 32.57 6.78 -11.42
CA ALA A 318 32.24 7.85 -10.49
C ALA A 318 33.04 9.13 -10.78
N PHE A 319 34.32 8.97 -11.14
CA PHE A 319 35.19 10.05 -11.61
C PHE A 319 34.67 10.65 -12.91
N MET A 320 34.37 9.81 -13.92
CA MET A 320 33.84 10.30 -15.19
C MET A 320 32.51 11.02 -15.01
N HIS A 321 31.60 10.50 -14.19
CA HIS A 321 30.34 11.15 -13.87
C HIS A 321 30.54 12.54 -13.23
N ARG A 322 31.61 12.73 -12.45
CA ARG A 322 31.89 14.01 -11.78
C ARG A 322 32.48 15.06 -12.73
N PHE A 323 33.34 14.66 -13.67
CA PHE A 323 34.17 15.57 -14.47
C PHE A 323 33.86 15.59 -15.96
N CYS A 324 32.89 14.80 -16.43
CA CYS A 324 32.46 14.87 -17.83
C CYS A 324 31.74 16.18 -18.16
N ASN A 325 31.95 16.67 -19.36
CA ASN A 325 31.17 17.74 -19.98
C ASN A 325 29.78 17.21 -20.38
N ASP A 326 28.88 18.09 -20.83
CA ASP A 326 27.52 17.72 -21.28
C ASP A 326 27.54 16.70 -22.44
N ASP A 327 28.59 16.70 -23.26
CA ASP A 327 28.80 15.71 -24.34
C ASP A 327 29.20 14.30 -23.83
N GLY A 328 29.38 14.14 -22.53
CA GLY A 328 29.84 12.92 -21.87
C GLY A 328 31.35 12.68 -21.93
N ASP A 329 32.12 13.60 -22.52
CA ASP A 329 33.58 13.50 -22.68
C ASP A 329 34.36 14.25 -21.59
N LEU A 330 35.63 13.88 -21.38
CA LEU A 330 36.51 14.58 -20.44
C LEU A 330 37.34 15.67 -21.14
N PRO A 331 37.77 16.72 -20.41
CA PRO A 331 38.78 17.64 -20.88
C PRO A 331 40.06 16.92 -21.34
N ALA A 332 40.74 17.43 -22.38
CA ALA A 332 41.88 16.77 -23.01
C ALA A 332 43.01 16.40 -22.02
N SER A 333 43.28 17.28 -21.04
CA SER A 333 44.27 17.04 -19.98
C SER A 333 43.94 15.85 -19.08
N LEU A 334 42.66 15.67 -18.74
CA LEU A 334 42.20 14.55 -17.90
C LEU A 334 42.04 13.27 -18.71
N LYS A 335 41.72 13.37 -20.01
CA LYS A 335 41.56 12.22 -20.89
C LYS A 335 42.82 11.37 -21.00
N GLU A 336 43.98 11.98 -21.18
CA GLU A 336 45.26 11.24 -21.26
C GLU A 336 45.58 10.52 -19.93
N GLN A 337 45.34 11.18 -18.80
CA GLN A 337 45.54 10.60 -17.48
C GLN A 337 44.61 9.41 -17.22
N ILE A 338 43.33 9.52 -17.62
CA ILE A 338 42.35 8.45 -17.46
C ILE A 338 42.66 7.26 -18.38
N LEU A 339 43.09 7.49 -19.63
CA LEU A 339 43.52 6.40 -20.52
C LEU A 339 44.69 5.62 -19.95
N MET A 340 45.69 6.32 -19.37
CA MET A 340 46.81 5.67 -18.67
C MET A 340 46.33 4.89 -17.44
N THR A 341 45.37 5.43 -16.70
CA THR A 341 44.78 4.78 -15.53
C THR A 341 44.03 3.52 -15.92
N ILE A 342 43.17 3.58 -16.95
CA ILE A 342 42.43 2.44 -17.51
C ILE A 342 43.39 1.33 -17.95
N GLY A 343 44.44 1.69 -18.70
CA GLY A 343 45.46 0.74 -19.16
C GLY A 343 46.15 0.01 -18.01
N ARG A 344 46.49 0.73 -16.92
CA ARG A 344 47.10 0.16 -15.71
C ARG A 344 46.11 -0.70 -14.91
N THR A 345 44.91 -0.18 -14.63
CA THR A 345 43.91 -0.84 -13.77
C THR A 345 43.41 -2.15 -14.36
N PHE A 346 43.19 -2.22 -15.67
CA PHE A 346 42.67 -3.43 -16.34
C PHE A 346 43.73 -4.21 -17.12
N GLN A 347 45.00 -3.80 -17.07
CA GLN A 347 46.11 -4.42 -17.79
C GLN A 347 45.84 -4.53 -19.30
N LEU A 348 45.31 -3.45 -19.89
CA LEU A 348 44.93 -3.38 -21.30
C LEU A 348 46.01 -2.66 -22.13
N ASN A 349 46.17 -3.10 -23.38
CA ASN A 349 46.98 -2.38 -24.37
C ASN A 349 46.32 -1.02 -24.70
N LYS A 350 47.08 -0.08 -25.27
CA LYS A 350 46.59 1.27 -25.62
C LYS A 350 45.27 1.26 -26.41
N GLN A 351 45.18 0.44 -27.46
CA GLN A 351 43.94 0.27 -28.25
C GLN A 351 42.76 -0.25 -27.42
N GLY A 352 43.00 -1.14 -26.46
CA GLY A 352 41.97 -1.66 -25.56
C GLY A 352 41.49 -0.62 -24.55
N ALA A 353 42.41 0.20 -24.03
CA ALA A 353 42.09 1.31 -23.14
C ALA A 353 41.28 2.39 -23.89
N ASP A 354 41.67 2.75 -25.12
CA ASP A 354 40.93 3.68 -25.98
C ASP A 354 39.52 3.16 -26.27
N SER A 355 39.37 1.87 -26.58
CA SER A 355 38.06 1.23 -26.80
C SER A 355 37.17 1.32 -25.55
N LEU A 356 37.70 0.98 -24.38
CA LEU A 356 36.95 1.02 -23.13
C LEU A 356 36.54 2.45 -22.77
N TYR A 357 37.44 3.41 -22.97
CA TYR A 357 37.15 4.82 -22.76
C TYR A 357 36.02 5.33 -23.66
N MET A 358 36.01 4.92 -24.94
CA MET A 358 34.92 5.28 -25.87
C MET A 358 33.57 4.72 -25.41
N GLU A 359 33.54 3.48 -24.91
CA GLU A 359 32.34 2.90 -24.28
C GLU A 359 31.94 3.70 -23.02
N MET A 360 32.88 4.08 -22.15
CA MET A 360 32.59 4.88 -20.96
C MET A 360 32.02 6.26 -21.30
N ARG A 361 32.59 6.93 -22.31
CA ARG A 361 32.08 8.21 -22.83
C ARG A 361 30.64 8.08 -23.33
N LEU A 362 30.34 7.02 -24.07
CA LEU A 362 28.98 6.75 -24.54
C LEU A 362 28.01 6.45 -23.39
N CYS A 363 28.47 5.77 -22.33
CA CYS A 363 27.70 5.56 -21.11
C CYS A 363 27.33 6.90 -20.44
N MET A 364 28.30 7.82 -20.35
CA MET A 364 28.13 9.14 -19.73
C MET A 364 27.21 10.09 -20.50
N LYS A 365 26.87 9.80 -21.77
CA LYS A 365 25.82 10.55 -22.48
C LYS A 365 24.43 10.37 -21.86
N ARG A 366 24.19 9.27 -21.15
CA ARG A 366 22.98 9.02 -20.36
C ARG A 366 23.28 9.06 -18.86
N LYS A 367 23.91 10.16 -18.45
CA LYS A 367 24.30 10.43 -17.07
C LYS A 367 23.11 10.38 -16.10
N ASP A 368 21.92 10.71 -16.56
CA ASP A 368 20.65 10.68 -15.83
C ASP A 368 20.25 9.28 -15.31
N LEU A 369 20.76 8.21 -15.92
CA LEU A 369 20.55 6.83 -15.48
C LEU A 369 21.60 6.37 -14.46
N ILE A 370 22.60 7.18 -14.16
CA ILE A 370 23.72 6.84 -13.31
C ILE A 370 23.66 7.70 -12.04
N SER A 371 23.47 7.05 -10.90
CA SER A 371 23.50 7.68 -9.59
C SER A 371 24.79 7.29 -8.87
N VAL A 372 25.55 8.24 -8.36
CA VAL A 372 26.79 7.96 -7.62
C VAL A 372 26.56 8.15 -6.13
N PHE A 373 26.71 7.08 -5.36
CA PHE A 373 26.70 7.11 -3.91
C PHE A 373 28.10 7.41 -3.38
N ARG A 374 28.22 8.49 -2.60
CA ARG A 374 29.46 8.92 -1.93
C ARG A 374 29.24 8.94 -0.43
N MET A 375 30.11 8.28 0.30
CA MET A 375 30.06 8.27 1.75
C MET A 375 30.50 9.63 2.32
N GLY A 376 29.68 10.24 3.18
CA GLY A 376 30.02 11.49 3.86
C GLY A 376 29.63 12.78 3.13
N ASP A 377 28.91 12.70 1.99
CA ASP A 377 28.47 13.87 1.20
C ASP A 377 27.18 14.54 1.75
N GLY A 378 26.65 14.09 2.90
CA GLY A 378 25.62 14.80 3.68
C GLY A 378 24.18 14.74 3.13
N THR A 379 23.93 14.26 1.91
CA THR A 379 22.57 14.13 1.36
C THR A 379 21.82 12.88 1.86
N SER A 380 22.56 11.83 2.21
CA SER A 380 22.16 10.65 2.99
C SER A 380 23.35 9.69 3.06
N ASP A 381 23.79 9.27 4.25
CA ASP A 381 24.83 8.23 4.40
C ASP A 381 24.31 6.81 4.11
N GLU A 382 23.06 6.71 3.63
CA GLU A 382 22.34 5.45 3.48
C GLU A 382 22.18 5.08 2.00
N ILE A 383 22.70 3.92 1.62
CA ILE A 383 22.71 3.46 0.23
C ILE A 383 21.31 3.03 -0.26
N ASP A 384 20.41 2.63 0.63
CA ASP A 384 19.02 2.29 0.28
C ASP A 384 18.27 3.48 -0.32
N ILE A 385 18.47 4.68 0.23
CA ILE A 385 17.89 5.91 -0.32
C ILE A 385 18.45 6.17 -1.72
N ALA A 386 19.76 5.97 -1.95
CA ALA A 386 20.34 6.13 -3.28
C ALA A 386 19.77 5.11 -4.29
N ILE A 387 19.55 3.86 -3.88
CA ILE A 387 18.92 2.81 -4.69
C ILE A 387 17.50 3.20 -5.11
N LEU A 388 16.69 3.63 -4.15
CA LEU A 388 15.28 3.94 -4.41
C LEU A 388 15.10 5.29 -5.12
N THR A 389 15.95 6.28 -4.85
CA THR A 389 15.88 7.58 -5.55
C THR A 389 16.35 7.48 -6.99
N ALA A 390 17.35 6.64 -7.30
CA ALA A 390 17.76 6.38 -8.68
C ALA A 390 16.62 5.87 -9.56
N LEU A 391 15.73 5.04 -9.00
CA LEU A 391 14.53 4.54 -9.70
C LEU A 391 13.49 5.63 -9.98
N LEU A 392 13.38 6.64 -9.10
CA LEU A 392 12.44 7.75 -9.29
C LEU A 392 12.98 8.83 -10.24
N GLN A 393 14.30 9.02 -10.28
CA GLN A 393 14.96 10.12 -11.00
C GLN A 393 15.43 9.74 -12.41
N ALA A 394 15.50 8.45 -12.73
CA ALA A 394 15.92 7.96 -14.04
C ALA A 394 15.05 8.54 -15.17
N SER A 395 15.59 9.50 -15.93
CA SER A 395 14.82 10.24 -16.95
C SER A 395 14.34 9.35 -18.10
N GLY A 396 15.01 8.20 -18.32
CA GLY A 396 14.58 7.18 -19.26
C GLY A 396 13.25 6.47 -18.94
N GLN A 397 12.69 6.63 -17.73
CA GLN A 397 11.42 5.98 -17.37
C GLN A 397 10.18 6.88 -17.48
N ASN A 398 10.32 8.20 -17.73
CA ASN A 398 9.20 9.18 -17.83
C ASN A 398 8.06 8.92 -16.83
N LEU A 399 8.39 8.57 -15.58
CA LEU A 399 7.40 8.20 -14.57
C LEU A 399 6.53 9.41 -14.22
N THR A 400 5.22 9.22 -14.31
CA THR A 400 4.24 10.20 -13.82
C THR A 400 4.34 10.32 -12.30
N LEU A 401 3.92 11.46 -11.73
CA LEU A 401 3.87 11.64 -10.27
C LEU A 401 3.03 10.55 -9.57
N ALA A 402 1.98 10.09 -10.24
CA ALA A 402 1.13 8.99 -9.76
C ALA A 402 1.88 7.66 -9.68
N GLU A 403 2.76 7.37 -10.63
CA GLU A 403 3.62 6.17 -10.63
C GLU A 403 4.74 6.28 -9.61
N GLN A 404 5.37 7.46 -9.48
CA GLN A 404 6.37 7.70 -8.44
C GLN A 404 5.78 7.49 -7.04
N LEU A 405 4.59 8.06 -6.77
CA LEU A 405 3.88 7.85 -5.52
C LEU A 405 3.53 6.36 -5.32
N SER A 406 2.97 5.71 -6.35
CA SER A 406 2.62 4.28 -6.29
C SER A 406 3.84 3.39 -5.98
N LEU A 407 5.01 3.67 -6.57
CA LEU A 407 6.25 2.94 -6.28
C LEU A 407 6.71 3.15 -4.84
N THR A 408 6.74 4.39 -4.36
CA THR A 408 7.11 4.66 -2.95
C THR A 408 6.17 3.99 -1.95
N MET A 409 4.88 3.86 -2.29
CA MET A 409 3.89 3.14 -1.49
C MET A 409 4.08 1.62 -1.53
N ALA A 410 4.38 1.07 -2.71
CA ALA A 410 4.71 -0.35 -2.87
C ALA A 410 5.95 -0.72 -2.05
N TRP A 411 6.96 0.16 -2.02
CA TRP A 411 8.18 0.02 -1.22
C TRP A 411 8.00 0.29 0.28
N ASN A 412 6.83 0.79 0.71
CA ASN A 412 6.59 1.25 2.07
C ASN A 412 7.60 2.29 2.58
N ARG A 413 7.95 3.29 1.75
CA ARG A 413 8.93 4.34 2.07
C ARG A 413 8.30 5.74 2.07
N PRO A 414 7.58 6.12 3.15
CA PRO A 414 6.91 7.42 3.23
C PRO A 414 7.91 8.60 3.35
N ASP A 415 9.09 8.36 3.89
CA ASP A 415 10.21 9.30 3.96
C ASP A 415 10.72 9.73 2.58
N ILE A 416 10.84 8.77 1.65
CA ILE A 416 11.22 9.05 0.25
C ILE A 416 10.09 9.78 -0.47
N ALA A 417 8.84 9.36 -0.26
CA ALA A 417 7.68 10.07 -0.82
C ALA A 417 7.64 11.53 -0.34
N ARG A 418 7.85 11.77 0.95
CA ARG A 418 7.87 13.10 1.56
C ARG A 418 8.96 14.00 0.95
N SER A 419 10.16 13.46 0.73
CA SER A 419 11.32 14.23 0.29
C SER A 419 11.44 14.39 -1.23
N LYS A 420 10.94 13.42 -2.02
CA LYS A 420 11.11 13.40 -3.49
C LYS A 420 9.82 13.63 -4.26
N VAL A 421 8.69 13.08 -3.80
CA VAL A 421 7.39 13.19 -4.49
C VAL A 421 6.65 14.44 -4.05
N PHE A 422 6.59 14.71 -2.74
CA PHE A 422 5.93 15.88 -2.16
C PHE A 422 6.89 17.07 -1.94
N THR A 423 7.69 17.38 -2.95
CA THR A 423 8.59 18.55 -2.92
C THR A 423 7.81 19.85 -3.04
N SER A 424 8.29 20.91 -2.39
CA SER A 424 7.63 22.22 -2.28
C SER A 424 7.37 22.92 -3.63
N SER A 425 8.00 22.45 -4.71
CA SER A 425 7.83 22.98 -6.08
C SER A 425 6.62 22.39 -6.79
N VAL A 426 6.06 21.26 -6.33
CA VAL A 426 4.87 20.64 -6.93
C VAL A 426 3.63 21.15 -6.19
N ASN A 427 2.87 22.03 -6.85
CA ASN A 427 1.58 22.51 -6.34
C ASN A 427 0.53 21.41 -6.47
N TRP A 428 0.38 20.57 -5.45
CA TRP A 428 -0.75 19.66 -5.34
C TRP A 428 -2.03 20.51 -5.16
N PRO A 429 -3.13 20.22 -5.87
CA PRO A 429 -4.40 20.92 -5.68
C PRO A 429 -5.05 20.42 -4.40
N VAL A 430 -4.63 21.01 -3.30
CA VAL A 430 -5.04 20.60 -1.94
C VAL A 430 -6.17 21.48 -1.41
N SER A 431 -6.55 22.56 -2.13
CA SER A 431 -7.62 23.44 -1.67
C SER A 431 -8.38 24.04 -2.84
N ALA A 432 -9.70 24.09 -2.69
CA ALA A 432 -10.69 24.53 -3.67
C ALA A 432 -10.62 26.02 -4.05
N SER A 433 -9.48 26.70 -3.89
CA SER A 433 -9.35 28.14 -4.12
C SER A 433 -8.95 28.51 -5.55
N ARG A 434 -8.75 27.55 -6.46
CA ARG A 434 -8.55 27.81 -7.91
C ARG A 434 -9.29 26.79 -8.77
N ILE A 435 -10.62 26.80 -8.70
CA ILE A 435 -11.53 25.98 -9.52
C ILE A 435 -11.68 26.65 -10.89
N PHE A 436 -10.66 26.65 -11.76
CA PHE A 436 -10.84 27.02 -13.18
C PHE A 436 -9.78 26.36 -14.11
N SER A 437 -9.21 25.22 -13.72
CA SER A 437 -8.30 24.44 -14.58
C SER A 437 -8.70 22.96 -14.60
N SER A 438 -8.82 22.40 -15.80
CA SER A 438 -9.11 20.99 -16.07
C SER A 438 -8.06 20.02 -15.49
N ASP A 439 -6.83 20.48 -15.26
CA ASP A 439 -5.72 19.66 -14.77
C ASP A 439 -5.81 19.42 -13.25
N CYS A 440 -6.60 20.21 -12.54
CA CYS A 440 -6.81 20.13 -11.09
C CYS A 440 -7.58 18.84 -10.70
N SER A 441 -8.53 18.40 -11.52
CA SER A 441 -9.37 17.23 -11.24
C SER A 441 -8.58 15.92 -11.22
N LEU A 442 -7.64 15.75 -12.16
CA LEU A 442 -6.82 14.53 -12.29
C LEU A 442 -5.84 14.34 -11.12
N GLN A 443 -5.29 15.43 -10.59
CA GLN A 443 -4.33 15.36 -9.49
C GLN A 443 -5.03 15.08 -8.15
N THR A 444 -6.21 15.64 -7.92
CA THR A 444 -7.04 15.28 -6.75
C THR A 444 -7.47 13.81 -6.81
N GLU A 445 -7.82 13.31 -7.99
CA GLU A 445 -8.14 11.89 -8.19
C GLU A 445 -6.92 10.98 -7.94
N THR A 446 -5.72 11.40 -8.34
CA THR A 446 -4.47 10.67 -8.07
C THR A 446 -4.22 10.52 -6.57
N LEU A 447 -4.39 11.60 -5.79
CA LEU A 447 -4.20 11.57 -4.34
C LEU A 447 -5.29 10.73 -3.65
N ASN A 448 -6.53 10.81 -4.13
CA ASN A 448 -7.63 9.98 -3.65
C ASN A 448 -7.36 8.48 -3.92
N ASN A 449 -6.89 8.13 -5.11
CA ASN A 449 -6.54 6.74 -5.44
C ASN A 449 -5.35 6.26 -4.60
N ALA A 450 -4.35 7.12 -4.36
CA ALA A 450 -3.26 6.82 -3.44
C ALA A 450 -3.76 6.63 -2.01
N MET A 451 -4.71 7.42 -1.53
CA MET A 451 -5.33 7.20 -0.20
C MET A 451 -6.05 5.86 -0.13
N ALA A 452 -6.82 5.50 -1.17
CA ALA A 452 -7.47 4.19 -1.24
C ALA A 452 -6.43 3.06 -1.24
N ASP A 453 -5.30 3.20 -1.95
CA ASP A 453 -4.19 2.24 -1.96
C ASP A 453 -3.52 2.10 -0.60
N ALA A 454 -3.30 3.22 0.11
CA ALA A 454 -2.69 3.22 1.43
C ALA A 454 -3.58 2.48 2.43
N LEU A 455 -4.89 2.76 2.39
CA LEU A 455 -5.88 2.08 3.20
C LEU A 455 -5.93 0.59 2.83
N LEU A 456 -6.04 0.24 1.55
CA LEU A 456 -6.19 -1.13 1.04
C LEU A 456 -4.99 -2.04 1.31
N ASN A 457 -3.80 -1.48 1.51
CA ASN A 457 -2.58 -2.23 1.75
C ASN A 457 -1.98 -2.00 3.16
N ASP A 458 -2.77 -1.48 4.10
CA ASP A 458 -2.41 -1.28 5.51
C ASP A 458 -1.15 -0.40 5.72
N ARG A 459 -1.10 0.75 5.04
CA ARG A 459 0.01 1.70 5.11
C ARG A 459 -0.37 2.94 5.93
N LEU A 460 -0.36 2.82 7.26
CA LEU A 460 -0.71 3.92 8.17
C LEU A 460 0.13 5.18 7.96
N ASP A 461 1.45 5.04 7.83
CA ASP A 461 2.35 6.20 7.66
C ASP A 461 2.06 6.98 6.37
N PHE A 462 1.63 6.30 5.32
CA PHE A 462 1.18 6.94 4.08
C PHE A 462 -0.17 7.63 4.25
N VAL A 463 -1.11 7.03 4.99
CA VAL A 463 -2.38 7.70 5.33
C VAL A 463 -2.10 9.01 6.07
N GLN A 464 -1.22 8.99 7.07
CA GLN A 464 -0.82 10.20 7.80
C GLN A 464 -0.15 11.22 6.88
N LEU A 465 0.82 10.78 6.04
CA LEU A 465 1.50 11.65 5.08
C LEU A 465 0.52 12.31 4.11
N LEU A 466 -0.45 11.57 3.56
CA LEU A 466 -1.43 12.11 2.62
C LEU A 466 -2.36 13.14 3.29
N LEU A 467 -2.76 12.89 4.53
CA LEU A 467 -3.56 13.83 5.33
C LEU A 467 -2.75 15.09 5.71
N GLU A 468 -1.48 14.95 6.08
CA GLU A 468 -0.57 16.08 6.32
C GLU A 468 -0.36 16.94 5.07
N LYS A 469 -0.35 16.32 3.90
CA LYS A 469 -0.30 17.01 2.61
C LYS A 469 -1.68 17.56 2.18
N GLY A 470 -2.67 17.50 3.07
CA GLY A 470 -3.96 18.17 3.00
C GLY A 470 -5.05 17.46 2.20
N LEU A 471 -4.94 16.14 2.00
CA LEU A 471 -6.06 15.35 1.51
C LEU A 471 -7.27 15.50 2.46
N SER A 472 -8.40 15.95 1.93
CA SER A 472 -9.64 16.05 2.71
C SER A 472 -10.33 14.70 2.75
N ILE A 473 -10.36 14.06 3.93
CA ILE A 473 -11.01 12.78 4.13
C ILE A 473 -12.52 12.81 3.82
N GLN A 474 -13.17 13.97 4.05
CA GLN A 474 -14.59 14.17 3.77
C GLN A 474 -14.90 14.09 2.27
N LYS A 475 -14.03 14.68 1.43
CA LYS A 475 -14.17 14.61 -0.04
C LYS A 475 -13.71 13.27 -0.61
N PHE A 476 -12.76 12.62 0.06
CA PHE A 476 -12.23 11.33 -0.36
C PHE A 476 -13.27 10.21 -0.25
N LEU A 477 -14.00 10.16 0.87
CA LEU A 477 -14.87 9.04 1.21
C LEU A 477 -16.30 9.25 0.69
N THR A 478 -16.56 8.71 -0.50
CA THR A 478 -17.90 8.62 -1.08
C THR A 478 -18.53 7.25 -0.82
N ILE A 479 -19.85 7.17 -0.95
CA ILE A 479 -20.59 5.89 -0.86
C ILE A 479 -20.03 4.86 -1.85
N ALA A 480 -19.84 5.24 -3.11
CA ALA A 480 -19.33 4.32 -4.14
C ALA A 480 -17.94 3.78 -3.77
N ARG A 481 -17.05 4.65 -3.30
CA ARG A 481 -15.69 4.27 -2.92
C ARG A 481 -15.68 3.31 -1.73
N LEU A 482 -16.50 3.56 -0.72
CA LEU A 482 -16.59 2.67 0.44
C LEU A 482 -17.14 1.29 0.04
N GLU A 483 -18.17 1.23 -0.83
CA GLU A 483 -18.67 -0.05 -1.36
C GLU A 483 -17.58 -0.82 -2.13
N GLU A 484 -16.81 -0.13 -2.96
CA GLU A 484 -15.69 -0.75 -3.69
C GLU A 484 -14.59 -1.25 -2.74
N MET A 485 -14.31 -0.52 -1.67
CA MET A 485 -13.37 -0.94 -0.62
C MET A 485 -13.86 -2.18 0.14
N TYR A 486 -15.16 -2.31 0.41
CA TYR A 486 -15.73 -3.52 1.01
C TYR A 486 -15.77 -4.70 0.03
N ALA A 487 -16.09 -4.47 -1.24
CA ALA A 487 -16.01 -5.50 -2.27
C ALA A 487 -14.58 -6.02 -2.44
N ALA A 488 -13.61 -5.11 -2.44
CA ALA A 488 -12.19 -5.42 -2.41
C ALA A 488 -11.80 -6.30 -1.21
N LEU A 489 -12.34 -6.01 -0.02
CA LEU A 489 -12.09 -6.78 1.19
C LEU A 489 -12.71 -8.19 1.10
N TYR A 490 -13.94 -8.30 0.60
CA TYR A 490 -14.65 -9.58 0.43
C TYR A 490 -13.91 -10.56 -0.50
N SER A 491 -13.29 -10.08 -1.58
CA SER A 491 -12.55 -10.94 -2.51
C SER A 491 -11.18 -11.38 -2.00
N MET A 492 -10.50 -10.55 -1.20
CA MET A 492 -9.07 -10.73 -0.90
C MET A 492 -8.80 -11.24 0.50
N ASN A 493 -9.62 -10.84 1.48
CA ASN A 493 -9.41 -11.20 2.87
C ASN A 493 -10.25 -12.43 3.22
N GLN A 494 -9.57 -13.58 3.32
CA GLN A 494 -10.21 -14.86 3.63
C GLN A 494 -10.87 -14.88 5.02
N THR A 495 -10.36 -14.14 6.02
CA THR A 495 -11.00 -14.08 7.34
C THR A 495 -12.31 -13.30 7.26
N PHE A 496 -12.30 -12.12 6.64
CA PHE A 496 -13.52 -11.33 6.43
C PHE A 496 -14.54 -12.07 5.56
N HIS A 497 -14.10 -12.70 4.46
CA HIS A 497 -14.98 -13.47 3.58
C HIS A 497 -15.72 -14.58 4.35
N ARG A 498 -14.99 -15.34 5.19
CA ARG A 498 -15.57 -16.41 6.02
C ARG A 498 -16.50 -15.86 7.09
N LEU A 499 -16.11 -14.79 7.78
CA LEU A 499 -16.96 -14.10 8.75
C LEU A 499 -18.27 -13.62 8.11
N PHE A 500 -18.17 -12.96 6.96
CA PHE A 500 -19.32 -12.45 6.22
C PHE A 500 -20.28 -13.58 5.83
N ILE A 501 -19.76 -14.68 5.26
CA ILE A 501 -20.59 -15.83 4.89
C ILE A 501 -21.24 -16.48 6.11
N LYS A 502 -20.52 -16.60 7.23
CA LYS A 502 -21.05 -17.22 8.45
C LYS A 502 -22.20 -16.42 9.07
N VAL A 503 -22.13 -15.09 9.00
CA VAL A 503 -23.11 -14.19 9.64
C VAL A 503 -24.27 -13.85 8.69
N ILE A 504 -23.98 -13.44 7.45
CA ILE A 504 -24.99 -12.97 6.47
C ILE A 504 -25.36 -14.01 5.40
N GLY A 505 -24.47 -14.98 5.13
CA GLY A 505 -24.58 -15.92 4.02
C GLY A 505 -23.84 -15.47 2.75
N ALA A 506 -23.70 -16.39 1.80
CA ALA A 506 -23.03 -16.11 0.53
C ALA A 506 -23.83 -15.13 -0.34
N ARG A 507 -23.17 -14.09 -0.86
CA ARG A 507 -23.78 -13.04 -1.69
C ARG A 507 -22.88 -12.72 -2.89
N GLN A 508 -23.51 -12.44 -4.03
CA GLN A 508 -22.81 -12.09 -5.28
C GLN A 508 -22.29 -10.64 -5.28
N ARG A 509 -22.94 -9.74 -4.53
CA ARG A 509 -22.59 -8.32 -4.49
C ARG A 509 -22.64 -7.78 -3.06
N ILE A 510 -21.62 -7.03 -2.70
CA ILE A 510 -21.56 -6.31 -1.42
C ILE A 510 -22.19 -4.92 -1.59
N SER A 511 -23.02 -4.54 -0.63
CA SER A 511 -23.63 -3.20 -0.52
C SER A 511 -23.53 -2.72 0.92
N LEU A 512 -23.54 -1.40 1.14
CA LEU A 512 -23.46 -0.87 2.52
C LEU A 512 -24.60 -1.38 3.40
N ARG A 513 -25.79 -1.64 2.84
CA ARG A 513 -26.91 -2.20 3.60
C ARG A 513 -26.58 -3.58 4.20
N LEU A 514 -25.92 -4.45 3.43
CA LEU A 514 -25.49 -5.76 3.93
C LEU A 514 -24.38 -5.64 4.98
N ILE A 515 -23.49 -4.66 4.83
CA ILE A 515 -22.47 -4.36 5.84
C ILE A 515 -23.13 -3.85 7.13
N GLY A 516 -24.16 -3.01 7.04
CA GLY A 516 -24.94 -2.57 8.18
C GLY A 516 -25.56 -3.74 8.93
N GLN A 517 -26.19 -4.67 8.20
CA GLN A 517 -26.76 -5.89 8.80
C GLN A 517 -25.70 -6.77 9.48
N LEU A 518 -24.52 -6.88 8.88
CA LEU A 518 -23.39 -7.59 9.49
C LEU A 518 -23.03 -6.95 10.83
N VAL A 519 -22.88 -5.63 10.86
CA VAL A 519 -22.53 -4.88 12.08
C VAL A 519 -23.64 -4.97 13.13
N GLU A 520 -24.93 -4.89 12.74
CA GLU A 520 -26.07 -5.10 13.64
C GLU A 520 -26.05 -6.50 14.29
N GLN A 521 -25.74 -7.55 13.53
CA GLN A 521 -25.65 -8.91 14.07
C GLN A 521 -24.41 -9.11 14.96
N LEU A 522 -23.29 -8.47 14.63
CA LEU A 522 -22.08 -8.52 15.47
C LEU A 522 -22.28 -7.82 16.81
N ILE A 523 -22.96 -6.65 16.82
CA ILE A 523 -23.23 -5.84 18.03
C ILE A 523 -24.43 -6.38 18.82
N GLY A 524 -25.49 -6.86 18.16
CA GLY A 524 -26.69 -7.40 18.81
C GLY A 524 -27.46 -6.37 19.66
N SER A 525 -28.27 -6.88 20.60
CA SER A 525 -28.98 -6.09 21.63
C SER A 525 -29.85 -4.95 21.11
N GLY A 526 -30.47 -5.10 19.93
CA GLY A 526 -31.36 -4.10 19.35
C GLY A 526 -30.67 -2.89 18.73
N TYR A 527 -29.34 -2.93 18.55
CA TYR A 527 -28.59 -1.88 17.85
C TYR A 527 -29.06 -1.72 16.40
N GLN A 528 -29.36 -0.49 15.99
CA GLN A 528 -29.75 -0.14 14.63
C GLN A 528 -28.63 0.62 13.91
N HIS A 529 -28.16 0.08 12.80
CA HIS A 529 -27.11 0.70 12.01
C HIS A 529 -27.71 1.73 11.03
N PRO A 530 -27.07 2.91 10.83
CA PRO A 530 -27.56 3.93 9.90
C PRO A 530 -27.82 3.43 8.47
N TYR A 531 -27.05 2.44 8.02
CA TYR A 531 -27.21 1.84 6.68
C TYR A 531 -28.49 1.02 6.49
N CYS A 532 -29.14 0.60 7.59
CA CYS A 532 -30.33 -0.23 7.57
C CYS A 532 -31.64 0.57 7.73
N ALA A 533 -31.55 1.84 8.14
CA ALA A 533 -32.71 2.69 8.40
C ALA A 533 -33.49 3.03 7.11
N LYS A 534 -34.83 3.05 7.19
CA LYS A 534 -35.74 3.35 6.05
C LYS A 534 -35.76 4.83 5.65
N SER A 535 -35.17 5.74 6.44
CA SER A 535 -35.08 7.17 6.13
C SER A 535 -33.87 7.43 5.21
N SER A 536 -34.14 7.96 4.02
CA SER A 536 -33.24 8.16 2.88
C SER A 536 -32.07 9.17 3.11
N THR A 537 -31.63 9.42 4.33
CA THR A 537 -30.61 10.44 4.59
C THR A 537 -29.45 9.81 5.35
N TYR A 538 -28.45 9.29 4.62
CA TYR A 538 -27.21 8.72 5.16
C TYR A 538 -26.31 9.81 5.79
N GLY A 539 -26.84 10.70 6.64
CA GLY A 539 -26.08 11.87 7.12
C GLY A 539 -25.31 12.55 5.98
N LEU A 540 -25.92 12.71 4.81
CA LEU A 540 -25.24 13.22 3.61
C LEU A 540 -25.26 14.74 3.65
N ASP A 541 -24.13 15.39 3.43
CA ASP A 541 -24.09 16.81 3.12
C ASP A 541 -24.57 16.99 1.67
N ILE A 542 -25.89 17.20 1.48
CA ILE A 542 -26.46 17.55 0.17
C ILE A 542 -26.33 19.08 0.01
N PRO A 543 -25.75 19.61 -1.07
CA PRO A 543 -25.72 21.05 -1.31
C PRO A 543 -27.15 21.55 -1.55
N THR A 544 -27.75 22.25 -0.58
CA THR A 544 -29.05 22.91 -0.75
C THR A 544 -28.87 24.21 -1.52
N ASN A 545 -29.12 24.18 -2.83
CA ASN A 545 -29.30 25.39 -3.63
C ASN A 545 -30.30 25.13 -4.76
N TYR A 546 -31.59 25.01 -4.46
CA TYR A 546 -32.71 25.32 -5.37
C TYR A 546 -34.01 25.55 -4.55
N PRO A 547 -34.91 26.44 -5.00
CA PRO A 547 -36.00 26.98 -4.19
C PRO A 547 -37.09 25.95 -3.89
N GLN A 548 -37.56 25.94 -2.65
CA GLN A 548 -38.70 25.15 -2.22
C GLN A 548 -39.97 25.60 -2.94
N THR A 549 -40.63 24.69 -3.66
CA THR A 549 -42.02 24.87 -4.10
C THR A 549 -42.97 24.19 -3.10
N PRO A 550 -44.15 24.78 -2.83
CA PRO A 550 -44.90 24.52 -1.60
C PRO A 550 -45.65 23.19 -1.61
N ARG A 551 -45.69 22.56 -0.43
CA ARG A 551 -46.66 21.52 -0.05
C ARG A 551 -48.05 22.16 0.00
N ASN A 552 -48.92 21.81 -0.94
CA ASN A 552 -50.36 21.60 -0.76
C ASN A 552 -51.05 21.49 -2.14
N MET A 553 -51.68 20.36 -2.43
CA MET A 553 -52.84 20.30 -3.33
C MET A 553 -53.79 19.18 -2.88
N PRO A 554 -55.12 19.42 -2.85
CA PRO A 554 -56.11 18.54 -2.28
C PRO A 554 -56.59 17.48 -3.28
N MET A 555 -57.12 16.39 -2.74
CA MET A 555 -57.90 15.38 -3.47
C MET A 555 -59.16 16.02 -4.07
N ILE A 556 -59.31 16.00 -5.40
CA ILE A 556 -60.60 16.26 -6.05
C ILE A 556 -60.91 15.16 -7.07
N SER A 557 -62.07 14.56 -6.82
CA SER A 557 -62.83 13.59 -7.59
C SER A 557 -63.24 14.09 -8.97
N ASN A 558 -63.25 13.17 -9.95
CA ASN A 558 -63.84 13.29 -11.28
C ASN A 558 -65.20 13.99 -11.32
N ARG A 559 -65.36 14.99 -12.19
CA ARG A 559 -66.59 15.22 -12.97
C ARG A 559 -66.32 16.09 -14.19
N ALA A 560 -66.83 15.64 -15.33
CA ALA A 560 -66.69 16.23 -16.65
C ALA A 560 -67.44 17.56 -16.80
N THR A 561 -66.93 18.46 -17.66
CA THR A 561 -67.71 19.26 -18.61
C THR A 561 -66.79 19.85 -19.67
N ILE A 562 -67.19 19.67 -20.93
CA ILE A 562 -66.62 20.25 -22.14
C ILE A 562 -67.07 21.70 -22.22
N ASP A 563 -66.17 22.64 -22.56
CA ASP A 563 -66.44 23.70 -23.55
C ASP A 563 -65.22 24.59 -23.89
N ASN A 564 -65.00 24.70 -25.20
CA ASN A 564 -64.53 25.86 -26.00
C ASN A 564 -63.08 26.40 -25.95
N LEU A 565 -62.36 26.07 -27.04
CA LEU A 565 -61.79 26.96 -28.08
C LEU A 565 -60.93 28.19 -27.69
N GLY A 566 -59.70 28.23 -28.21
CA GLY A 566 -58.97 29.48 -28.43
C GLY A 566 -57.49 29.33 -28.76
N LEU A 567 -57.14 29.24 -30.06
CA LEU A 567 -55.79 29.37 -30.61
C LEU A 567 -55.03 30.59 -30.06
N MET A 568 -53.71 30.46 -29.83
CA MET A 568 -52.70 31.27 -30.53
C MET A 568 -51.25 30.86 -30.20
N ARG A 569 -50.44 30.91 -31.26
CA ARG A 569 -49.06 30.45 -31.41
C ARG A 569 -48.05 31.32 -30.66
N SER A 570 -47.03 30.67 -30.13
CA SER A 570 -45.69 31.23 -29.89
C SER A 570 -44.90 31.37 -31.20
N PRO A 571 -44.01 32.36 -31.34
CA PRO A 571 -42.81 32.22 -32.14
C PRO A 571 -41.59 31.90 -31.24
N LYS A 572 -40.90 30.83 -31.64
CA LYS A 572 -39.53 30.51 -31.24
C LYS A 572 -38.57 31.57 -31.79
N ASN A 573 -37.47 31.83 -31.10
CA ASN A 573 -36.18 32.05 -31.75
C ASN A 573 -35.03 31.72 -30.79
N SER A 574 -34.24 30.73 -31.21
CA SER A 574 -32.95 30.37 -30.67
C SER A 574 -31.83 31.09 -31.43
N SER A 575 -30.77 31.38 -30.66
CA SER A 575 -29.47 32.00 -30.90
C SER A 575 -28.71 31.74 -32.22
N VAL A 576 -27.82 32.68 -32.57
CA VAL A 576 -26.74 32.55 -33.56
C VAL A 576 -25.47 33.25 -33.07
N PHE A 577 -24.31 32.58 -33.17
CA PHE A 577 -23.02 33.15 -33.59
C PHE A 577 -22.14 32.06 -34.24
N HIS A 578 -21.49 32.42 -35.36
CA HIS A 578 -20.76 31.58 -36.32
C HIS A 578 -19.24 31.82 -36.26
N ILE A 579 -18.39 30.85 -36.70
CA ILE A 579 -17.17 31.09 -37.50
C ILE A 579 -16.86 29.96 -38.54
N ASN A 580 -16.73 30.40 -39.80
CA ASN A 580 -16.11 29.92 -41.08
C ASN A 580 -15.24 28.63 -41.16
N GLY A 581 -15.21 27.87 -42.27
CA GLY A 581 -15.88 28.03 -43.58
C GLY A 581 -15.51 27.00 -44.69
N LYS A 582 -16.39 26.96 -45.72
CA LYS A 582 -16.27 26.50 -47.14
C LYS A 582 -15.96 25.00 -47.43
N ARG A 583 -16.64 24.27 -48.35
CA ARG A 583 -17.67 24.56 -49.39
C ARG A 583 -18.27 23.23 -49.97
N LEU A 584 -19.58 23.25 -50.29
CA LEU A 584 -20.35 22.63 -51.42
C LEU A 584 -20.52 21.08 -51.47
N THR A 585 -21.64 20.45 -51.87
CA THR A 585 -22.87 20.77 -52.69
C THR A 585 -23.93 19.67 -52.45
N ALA A 586 -25.21 19.97 -52.15
CA ALA A 586 -26.43 19.91 -53.01
C ALA A 586 -26.75 18.52 -53.64
N CYS A 587 -27.96 17.93 -53.72
CA CYS A 587 -29.38 18.22 -53.40
C CYS A 587 -30.16 16.85 -53.64
N PRO A 588 -31.50 16.76 -53.80
CA PRO A 588 -32.46 16.30 -52.77
C PRO A 588 -33.36 15.13 -53.26
N LEU A 589 -34.35 14.69 -52.47
CA LEU A 589 -35.59 14.12 -53.01
C LEU A 589 -36.73 14.19 -51.97
N SER A 590 -37.83 14.81 -52.40
CA SER A 590 -39.14 14.87 -51.76
C SER A 590 -40.10 13.98 -52.52
N ILE A 591 -41.03 13.25 -51.85
CA ILE A 591 -42.36 12.90 -52.37
C ILE A 591 -43.35 12.88 -51.19
N GLU A 592 -44.54 13.42 -51.44
CA GLU A 592 -45.67 13.70 -50.55
C GLU A 592 -46.83 12.65 -50.79
N PRO A 593 -48.10 12.82 -50.32
CA PRO A 593 -48.74 12.04 -49.25
C PRO A 593 -49.95 11.17 -49.69
N GLN A 594 -50.44 10.22 -48.87
CA GLN A 594 -51.83 9.72 -48.92
C GLN A 594 -52.37 9.31 -47.52
N PHE A 595 -53.64 9.69 -47.29
CA PHE A 595 -54.58 9.44 -46.17
C PHE A 595 -54.76 7.95 -45.82
N VAL A 596 -55.08 7.60 -44.54
CA VAL A 596 -56.35 6.95 -44.05
C VAL A 596 -56.43 6.97 -42.49
N ASP A 597 -57.54 7.52 -41.98
CA ASP A 597 -58.37 7.31 -40.76
C ASP A 597 -57.84 6.91 -39.34
N ASP A 598 -58.34 7.70 -38.36
CA ASP A 598 -58.90 7.35 -37.03
C ASP A 598 -58.39 6.09 -36.28
N VAL A 599 -57.30 6.24 -35.52
CA VAL A 599 -57.10 5.54 -34.22
C VAL A 599 -56.22 6.41 -33.30
N ALA A 600 -56.73 7.53 -32.80
CA ALA A 600 -55.96 8.44 -31.94
C ALA A 600 -56.58 8.61 -30.55
N SER A 601 -56.64 7.53 -29.76
CA SER A 601 -56.99 7.61 -28.33
C SER A 601 -56.20 6.67 -27.39
N GLU A 602 -55.44 5.70 -27.90
CA GLU A 602 -54.58 4.83 -27.06
C GLU A 602 -53.08 5.15 -27.17
N GLU A 603 -52.59 5.61 -28.32
CA GLU A 603 -51.15 5.89 -28.52
C GLU A 603 -50.65 7.12 -27.75
N MET A 604 -51.50 8.13 -27.50
CA MET A 604 -51.08 9.36 -26.81
C MET A 604 -50.94 9.17 -25.28
N MET A 605 -51.69 8.22 -24.69
CA MET A 605 -51.52 7.82 -23.28
C MET A 605 -50.24 6.98 -23.09
N HIS A 606 -49.95 6.08 -24.04
CA HIS A 606 -48.73 5.28 -24.03
C HIS A 606 -47.47 6.13 -24.29
N GLN A 607 -47.54 7.19 -25.09
CA GLN A 607 -46.43 8.13 -25.30
C GLN A 607 -46.17 9.08 -24.12
N MET A 608 -47.20 9.46 -23.34
CA MET A 608 -47.01 10.20 -22.10
C MET A 608 -46.42 9.33 -20.99
N GLN A 609 -46.88 8.10 -20.83
CA GLN A 609 -46.34 7.14 -19.85
C GLN A 609 -44.88 6.77 -20.15
N THR A 610 -44.52 6.58 -21.43
CA THR A 610 -43.14 6.26 -21.82
C THR A 610 -42.18 7.45 -21.65
N ASN A 611 -42.64 8.70 -21.83
CA ASN A 611 -41.83 9.89 -21.52
C ASN A 611 -41.67 10.12 -20.02
N GLU A 612 -42.70 9.83 -19.22
CA GLU A 612 -42.65 9.92 -17.76
C GLU A 612 -41.78 8.79 -17.17
N GLU A 613 -41.82 7.58 -17.74
CA GLU A 613 -40.91 6.48 -17.42
C GLU A 613 -39.47 6.77 -17.87
N TYR A 614 -39.25 7.39 -19.03
CA TYR A 614 -37.92 7.77 -19.50
C TYR A 614 -37.33 8.91 -18.66
N LEU A 615 -38.14 9.92 -18.30
CA LEU A 615 -37.75 10.98 -17.38
C LEU A 615 -37.53 10.45 -15.97
N ASN A 616 -38.38 9.55 -15.46
CA ASN A 616 -38.17 8.89 -14.16
C ASN A 616 -36.95 7.97 -14.18
N HIS A 617 -36.66 7.27 -15.29
CA HIS A 617 -35.47 6.46 -15.44
C HIS A 617 -34.21 7.33 -15.52
N LYS A 618 -34.26 8.45 -16.25
CA LYS A 618 -33.16 9.43 -16.33
C LYS A 618 -32.95 10.16 -15.01
N PHE A 619 -34.02 10.54 -14.30
CA PHE A 619 -33.96 11.11 -12.94
C PHE A 619 -33.48 10.07 -11.93
N SER A 620 -33.91 8.80 -12.02
CA SER A 620 -33.42 7.69 -11.19
C SER A 620 -31.94 7.42 -11.44
N TYR A 621 -31.49 7.51 -12.70
CA TYR A 621 -30.06 7.44 -13.04
C TYR A 621 -29.28 8.62 -12.47
N MET A 622 -29.79 9.86 -12.61
CA MET A 622 -29.12 11.06 -12.06
C MET A 622 -29.13 11.10 -10.52
N LEU A 623 -30.22 10.67 -9.88
CA LEU A 623 -30.31 10.53 -8.42
C LEU A 623 -29.44 9.37 -7.92
N GLY A 624 -29.34 8.28 -8.69
CA GLY A 624 -28.45 7.15 -8.43
C GLY A 624 -26.97 7.54 -8.52
N ASP A 625 -26.61 8.38 -9.49
CA ASP A 625 -25.25 8.90 -9.67
C ASP A 625 -24.90 9.92 -8.58
N GLN A 626 -25.83 10.84 -8.25
CA GLN A 626 -25.65 11.79 -7.14
C GLN A 626 -25.50 11.10 -5.78
N ARG A 627 -26.27 10.03 -5.51
CA ARG A 627 -26.13 9.21 -4.29
C ARG A 627 -24.77 8.51 -4.22
N ARG A 628 -24.22 8.07 -5.37
CA ARG A 628 -22.91 7.42 -5.42
C ARG A 628 -21.75 8.37 -5.15
N THR A 629 -21.90 9.63 -5.55
CA THR A 629 -20.92 10.71 -5.27
C THR A 629 -21.08 11.36 -3.89
N ALA A 630 -22.13 11.00 -3.15
CA ALA A 630 -22.40 11.63 -1.85
C ALA A 630 -21.35 11.24 -0.81
N CYS A 631 -20.96 12.22 0.01
CA CYS A 631 -19.94 12.11 1.04
C CYS A 631 -20.58 11.87 2.41
N PHE A 632 -19.88 11.16 3.29
CA PHE A 632 -20.34 10.88 4.65
C PHE A 632 -20.10 12.07 5.59
N ARG A 633 -21.05 12.33 6.51
CA ARG A 633 -20.84 13.30 7.60
C ARG A 633 -19.65 12.97 8.48
N TYR A 634 -19.48 11.68 8.81
CA TYR A 634 -18.48 11.18 9.75
C TYR A 634 -17.57 10.14 9.08
N PRO A 635 -16.69 10.54 8.14
CA PRO A 635 -15.93 9.60 7.31
C PRO A 635 -14.99 8.70 8.12
N TYR A 636 -14.44 9.20 9.23
CA TYR A 636 -13.61 8.40 10.13
C TYR A 636 -14.40 7.28 10.83
N THR A 637 -15.69 7.49 11.10
CA THR A 637 -16.55 6.44 11.67
C THR A 637 -16.77 5.31 10.67
N GLU A 638 -17.00 5.64 9.41
CA GLU A 638 -17.21 4.64 8.35
C GLU A 638 -15.91 3.88 8.03
N LEU A 639 -14.78 4.59 7.96
CA LEU A 639 -13.47 3.97 7.79
C LEU A 639 -13.08 3.12 9.00
N LEU A 640 -13.44 3.52 10.22
CA LEU A 640 -13.22 2.71 11.42
C LEU A 640 -13.88 1.33 11.28
N GLN A 641 -15.15 1.28 10.88
CA GLN A 641 -15.84 0.00 10.69
C GLN A 641 -15.16 -0.86 9.63
N TRP A 642 -14.75 -0.25 8.51
CA TRP A 642 -14.04 -0.95 7.45
C TRP A 642 -12.68 -1.48 7.93
N THR A 643 -11.90 -0.68 8.65
CA THR A 643 -10.57 -1.08 9.17
C THR A 643 -10.65 -2.20 10.21
N LEU A 644 -11.64 -2.17 11.10
CA LEU A 644 -11.89 -3.25 12.08
C LEU A 644 -12.25 -4.56 11.38
N LEU A 645 -13.19 -4.52 10.44
CA LEU A 645 -13.60 -5.70 9.66
C LEU A 645 -12.48 -6.21 8.75
N ALA A 646 -11.58 -5.33 8.33
CA ALA A 646 -10.40 -5.69 7.55
C ALA A 646 -9.25 -6.29 8.38
N GLY A 647 -9.33 -6.25 9.71
CA GLY A 647 -8.26 -6.70 10.60
C GLY A 647 -7.06 -5.74 10.69
N ARG A 648 -7.27 -4.44 10.40
CA ARG A 648 -6.22 -3.40 10.36
C ARG A 648 -6.28 -2.52 11.60
N TYR A 649 -5.85 -3.07 12.73
CA TYR A 649 -6.17 -2.50 14.04
C TYR A 649 -5.34 -1.25 14.42
N GLU A 650 -4.08 -1.14 13.98
CA GLU A 650 -3.31 0.12 14.17
C GLU A 650 -3.94 1.27 13.37
N LEU A 651 -4.38 0.99 12.14
CA LEU A 651 -5.12 1.95 11.33
C LEU A 651 -6.48 2.29 11.96
N ALA A 652 -7.20 1.30 12.50
CA ALA A 652 -8.45 1.52 13.23
C ALA A 652 -8.24 2.43 14.46
N ARG A 653 -7.17 2.19 15.24
CA ARG A 653 -6.80 3.05 16.37
C ARG A 653 -6.55 4.50 15.93
N TYR A 654 -5.87 4.69 14.80
CA TYR A 654 -5.70 6.01 14.21
C TYR A 654 -7.05 6.67 13.82
N MET A 655 -8.00 5.91 13.26
CA MET A 655 -9.34 6.43 12.92
C MET A 655 -10.15 6.84 14.16
N VAL A 656 -10.00 6.13 15.29
CA VAL A 656 -10.63 6.49 16.58
C VAL A 656 -10.10 7.84 17.07
N LEU A 657 -8.78 8.02 17.04
CA LEU A 657 -8.12 9.23 17.54
C LEU A 657 -8.30 10.45 16.63
N SER A 658 -8.41 10.23 15.32
CA SER A 658 -8.48 11.32 14.33
C SER A 658 -9.90 11.83 14.07
N GLY A 659 -10.93 11.06 14.43
CA GLY A 659 -12.32 11.42 14.21
C GLY A 659 -13.05 11.91 15.47
N GLU A 660 -14.29 12.34 15.29
CA GLU A 660 -15.18 12.81 16.36
C GLU A 660 -15.65 11.65 17.28
N GLU A 661 -16.22 11.94 18.45
CA GLU A 661 -16.84 10.91 19.31
C GLU A 661 -15.88 9.74 19.67
N SER A 662 -14.60 10.03 19.94
CA SER A 662 -13.53 9.02 20.10
C SER A 662 -13.80 7.99 21.20
N ILE A 663 -14.45 8.39 22.32
CA ILE A 663 -14.83 7.45 23.41
C ILE A 663 -15.83 6.42 22.88
N ALA A 664 -16.89 6.86 22.21
CA ALA A 664 -17.89 5.97 21.61
C ALA A 664 -17.28 5.05 20.54
N LYS A 665 -16.39 5.59 19.71
CA LYS A 665 -15.64 4.82 18.71
C LYS A 665 -14.73 3.76 19.32
N ALA A 666 -14.07 4.05 20.45
CA ALA A 666 -13.26 3.08 21.16
C ALA A 666 -14.14 1.94 21.72
N LEU A 667 -15.27 2.28 22.36
CA LEU A 667 -16.22 1.30 22.90
C LEU A 667 -16.83 0.42 21.79
N ILE A 668 -17.33 1.01 20.70
CA ILE A 668 -17.91 0.22 19.61
C ILE A 668 -16.89 -0.71 18.97
N SER A 669 -15.61 -0.30 18.91
CA SER A 669 -14.51 -1.14 18.44
C SER A 669 -14.37 -2.39 19.30
N VAL A 670 -14.38 -2.25 20.63
CA VAL A 670 -14.39 -3.38 21.57
C VAL A 670 -15.57 -4.30 21.28
N ARG A 671 -16.78 -3.75 21.10
CA ARG A 671 -17.98 -4.57 20.88
C ARG A 671 -17.95 -5.32 19.54
N ILE A 672 -17.50 -4.69 18.47
CA ILE A 672 -17.35 -5.33 17.15
C ILE A 672 -16.33 -6.46 17.23
N LEU A 673 -15.16 -6.24 17.84
CA LEU A 673 -14.13 -7.27 18.01
C LEU A 673 -14.63 -8.45 18.85
N ARG A 674 -15.34 -8.18 19.96
CA ARG A 674 -16.03 -9.22 20.76
C ARG A 674 -17.05 -10.00 19.92
N GLY A 675 -17.82 -9.30 19.08
CA GLY A 675 -18.79 -9.90 18.16
C GLY A 675 -18.12 -10.83 17.13
N MET A 676 -17.04 -10.36 16.50
CA MET A 676 -16.25 -11.15 15.54
C MET A 676 -15.67 -12.40 16.19
N ARG A 677 -15.11 -12.26 17.40
CA ARG A 677 -14.56 -13.37 18.17
C ARG A 677 -15.62 -14.40 18.56
N LYS A 678 -16.84 -13.97 18.93
CA LYS A 678 -17.98 -14.87 19.21
C LYS A 678 -18.49 -15.56 17.94
N ALA A 679 -18.42 -14.87 16.79
CA ALA A 679 -18.84 -15.43 15.51
C ALA A 679 -17.84 -16.46 14.95
N ILE A 680 -16.56 -16.39 15.30
CA ILE A 680 -15.53 -17.31 14.81
C ILE A 680 -15.44 -18.53 15.72
N ASP A 681 -15.19 -19.70 15.12
CA ASP A 681 -15.03 -20.95 15.87
C ASP A 681 -13.67 -20.95 16.59
N THR A 682 -13.69 -20.98 17.93
CA THR A 682 -12.51 -20.76 18.76
C THR A 682 -11.46 -21.86 18.61
N ASP A 683 -11.88 -23.05 18.22
CA ASP A 683 -11.02 -24.24 18.24
C ASP A 683 -10.20 -24.39 16.96
N SER A 684 -10.70 -23.88 15.83
CA SER A 684 -10.00 -23.91 14.54
C SER A 684 -9.07 -22.71 14.33
N GLU A 685 -9.32 -21.57 14.98
CA GLU A 685 -8.59 -20.32 14.75
C GLU A 685 -8.10 -19.64 16.04
N ALA A 686 -7.44 -20.42 16.90
CA ALA A 686 -6.96 -19.95 18.20
C ALA A 686 -6.01 -18.74 18.10
N GLU A 687 -5.11 -18.71 17.11
CA GLU A 687 -4.18 -17.58 16.89
C GLU A 687 -4.90 -16.27 16.57
N PHE A 688 -5.86 -16.30 15.65
CA PHE A 688 -6.66 -15.13 15.27
C PHE A 688 -7.56 -14.65 16.41
N SER A 689 -8.17 -15.59 17.14
CA SER A 689 -8.98 -15.28 18.34
C SER A 689 -8.14 -14.60 19.43
N ASN A 690 -6.90 -15.05 19.64
CA ASN A 690 -5.98 -14.42 20.59
C ASN A 690 -5.55 -13.02 20.14
N GLU A 691 -5.33 -12.81 18.85
CA GLU A 691 -5.06 -11.49 18.29
C GLU A 691 -6.25 -10.53 18.52
N LEU A 692 -7.48 -10.97 18.25
CA LEU A 692 -8.69 -10.19 18.53
C LEU A 692 -8.80 -9.80 20.01
N LYS A 693 -8.54 -10.73 20.95
CA LYS A 693 -8.55 -10.43 22.39
C LYS A 693 -7.50 -9.39 22.78
N LYS A 694 -6.30 -9.45 22.19
CA LYS A 694 -5.25 -8.47 22.44
C LYS A 694 -5.69 -7.06 22.02
N TRP A 695 -6.32 -6.95 20.86
CA TRP A 695 -6.81 -5.67 20.34
C TRP A 695 -8.04 -5.16 21.06
N GLU A 696 -8.94 -6.05 21.44
CA GLU A 696 -10.07 -5.77 22.33
C GLU A 696 -9.59 -5.06 23.61
N GLY A 697 -8.58 -5.61 24.29
CA GLY A 697 -7.98 -5.00 25.48
C GLY A 697 -7.37 -3.62 25.23
N LYS A 698 -6.64 -3.44 24.12
CA LYS A 698 -6.06 -2.13 23.75
C LYS A 698 -7.12 -1.05 23.49
N PHE A 699 -8.24 -1.40 22.85
CA PHE A 699 -9.34 -0.44 22.63
C PHE A 699 -10.12 -0.15 23.91
N GLU A 700 -10.27 -1.14 24.79
CA GLU A 700 -10.88 -0.94 26.12
C GLU A 700 -10.03 0.00 26.98
N GLU A 701 -8.71 -0.21 27.02
CA GLU A 701 -7.75 0.68 27.67
C GLU A 701 -7.81 2.10 27.08
N LEU A 702 -7.82 2.22 25.75
CA LEU A 702 -7.93 3.52 25.08
C LEU A 702 -9.23 4.27 25.46
N ALA A 703 -10.36 3.57 25.56
CA ALA A 703 -11.62 4.19 25.99
C ALA A 703 -11.53 4.74 27.42
N VAL A 704 -10.92 3.99 28.33
CA VAL A 704 -10.70 4.38 29.73
C VAL A 704 -9.73 5.56 29.82
N GLU A 705 -8.64 5.55 29.04
CA GLU A 705 -7.67 6.65 28.99
C GLU A 705 -8.30 7.95 28.51
N LEU A 706 -9.11 7.89 27.44
CA LEU A 706 -9.86 9.04 26.92
C LEU A 706 -10.85 9.58 27.96
N GLN A 707 -11.59 8.68 28.64
CA GLN A 707 -12.49 9.06 29.73
C GLN A 707 -11.74 9.74 30.88
N ALA A 708 -10.62 9.15 31.32
CA ALA A 708 -9.79 9.70 32.39
C ALA A 708 -9.19 11.06 32.00
N HIS A 709 -8.79 11.24 30.74
CA HIS A 709 -8.32 12.52 30.23
C HIS A 709 -9.41 13.60 30.27
N CYS A 710 -10.61 13.31 29.77
CA CYS A 710 -11.75 14.23 29.85
C CYS A 710 -12.11 14.58 31.30
N TYR A 711 -12.17 13.58 32.19
CA TYR A 711 -12.54 13.79 33.59
C TYR A 711 -11.50 14.61 34.37
N ARG A 712 -10.20 14.43 34.08
CA ARG A 712 -9.13 15.24 34.67
C ARG A 712 -9.19 16.69 34.22
N HIS A 713 -9.64 16.95 32.99
CA HIS A 713 -9.73 18.30 32.46
C HIS A 713 -10.98 19.04 32.98
N ASP A 714 -12.15 18.42 32.88
CA ASP A 714 -13.40 18.96 33.40
C ASP A 714 -14.36 17.81 33.76
N ALA A 715 -14.53 17.60 35.06
CA ALA A 715 -15.35 16.52 35.59
C ALA A 715 -16.82 16.63 35.17
N GLU A 716 -17.40 17.83 35.14
CA GLU A 716 -18.82 18.04 34.87
C GLU A 716 -19.12 17.95 33.37
N GLN A 717 -18.25 18.49 32.52
CA GLN A 717 -18.37 18.28 31.06
C GLN A 717 -18.15 16.82 30.68
N ALA A 718 -17.23 16.12 31.34
CA ALA A 718 -17.02 14.69 31.11
C ALA A 718 -18.28 13.87 31.46
N LYS A 719 -18.97 14.19 32.56
CA LYS A 719 -20.25 13.54 32.89
C LYS A 719 -21.29 13.74 31.80
N ARG A 720 -21.47 14.98 31.32
CA ARG A 720 -22.40 15.31 30.21
C ARG A 720 -22.02 14.61 28.91
N LEU A 721 -20.73 14.52 28.60
CA LEU A 721 -20.25 13.82 27.42
C LEU A 721 -20.60 12.32 27.45
N LEU A 722 -20.54 11.69 28.63
CA LEU A 722 -20.84 10.26 28.78
C LEU A 722 -22.34 9.96 28.72
N THR A 723 -23.19 10.91 29.09
CA THR A 723 -24.65 10.81 29.07
C THR A 723 -25.29 11.40 27.80
N TYR A 724 -24.47 11.97 26.91
CA TYR A 724 -24.93 12.51 25.63
C TYR A 724 -25.47 11.41 24.70
N GLU A 725 -26.60 11.68 24.04
CA GLU A 725 -27.23 10.77 23.08
C GLU A 725 -26.54 10.84 21.70
N LEU A 726 -25.96 9.72 21.29
CA LEU A 726 -25.20 9.63 20.04
C LEU A 726 -26.10 9.17 18.89
N LYS A 727 -26.47 10.09 17.99
CA LYS A 727 -27.37 9.81 16.85
C LYS A 727 -26.81 8.76 15.88
N THR A 728 -25.50 8.73 15.71
CA THR A 728 -24.74 7.81 14.84
C THR A 728 -24.70 6.37 15.37
N PHE A 729 -24.84 6.19 16.70
CA PHE A 729 -24.69 4.90 17.37
C PHE A 729 -26.02 4.38 17.92
N SER A 730 -27.07 4.37 17.10
CA SER A 730 -28.41 3.90 17.47
C SER A 730 -29.01 4.66 18.67
N LYS A 731 -28.71 5.96 18.80
CA LYS A 731 -29.19 6.82 19.90
C LYS A 731 -28.76 6.35 21.29
N ASN A 732 -27.62 5.66 21.38
CA ASN A 732 -27.04 5.23 22.64
C ASN A 732 -26.22 6.34 23.29
N THR A 733 -26.04 6.26 24.61
CA THR A 733 -25.06 7.08 25.34
C THR A 733 -23.73 6.32 25.45
N CYS A 734 -22.64 7.00 25.80
CA CYS A 734 -21.38 6.28 26.04
C CYS A 734 -21.50 5.27 27.19
N LEU A 735 -22.34 5.56 28.19
CA LEU A 735 -22.63 4.62 29.28
C LEU A 735 -23.41 3.39 28.81
N SER A 736 -24.44 3.58 27.98
CA SER A 736 -25.18 2.44 27.43
C SER A 736 -24.30 1.62 26.49
N LEU A 737 -23.43 2.26 25.69
CA LEU A 737 -22.41 1.56 24.90
C LEU A 737 -21.43 0.79 25.78
N ALA A 738 -20.94 1.36 26.89
CA ALA A 738 -20.02 0.68 27.79
C ALA A 738 -20.65 -0.57 28.44
N TYR A 739 -21.93 -0.47 28.80
CA TYR A 739 -22.73 -1.62 29.25
C TYR A 739 -22.90 -2.67 28.15
N LEU A 740 -23.28 -2.26 26.94
CA LEU A 740 -23.39 -3.16 25.77
C LEU A 740 -22.07 -3.84 25.44
N CYS A 741 -20.95 -3.17 25.67
CA CYS A 741 -19.62 -3.72 25.50
C CYS A 741 -19.30 -4.76 26.56
N GLU A 742 -19.91 -4.73 27.75
CA GLU A 742 -19.48 -5.43 28.98
C GLU A 742 -18.10 -4.93 29.47
N SER A 743 -17.81 -3.63 29.34
CA SER A 743 -16.52 -3.06 29.78
C SER A 743 -16.53 -2.76 31.28
N LYS A 744 -15.94 -3.65 32.08
CA LYS A 744 -15.87 -3.48 33.54
C LYS A 744 -14.95 -2.32 33.92
N MET A 745 -13.84 -2.16 33.22
CA MET A 745 -12.85 -1.12 33.51
C MET A 745 -13.44 0.27 33.33
N PHE A 746 -14.15 0.49 32.22
CA PHE A 746 -14.82 1.76 31.93
C PHE A 746 -15.92 2.10 32.93
N ILE A 747 -16.73 1.10 33.32
CA ILE A 747 -17.81 1.32 34.30
C ILE A 747 -17.25 1.57 35.70
N SER A 748 -16.15 0.92 36.07
CA SER A 748 -15.51 1.11 37.39
C SER A 748 -14.82 2.46 37.57
N HIS A 749 -14.60 3.21 36.49
CA HIS A 749 -13.90 4.48 36.54
C HIS A 749 -14.65 5.52 37.41
N PRO A 750 -13.95 6.34 38.22
CA PRO A 750 -14.58 7.30 39.14
C PRO A 750 -15.59 8.25 38.49
N CYS A 751 -15.38 8.65 37.24
CA CYS A 751 -16.33 9.47 36.49
C CYS A 751 -17.67 8.75 36.29
N THR A 752 -17.66 7.49 35.83
CA THR A 752 -18.88 6.68 35.67
C THR A 752 -19.54 6.41 37.02
N GLN A 753 -18.75 6.06 38.04
CA GLN A 753 -19.26 5.82 39.40
C GLN A 753 -19.91 7.07 40.00
N SER A 754 -19.35 8.27 39.74
CA SER A 754 -19.98 9.53 40.15
C SER A 754 -21.32 9.76 39.46
N ILE A 755 -21.45 9.44 38.16
CA ILE A 755 -22.74 9.52 37.45
C ILE A 755 -23.76 8.54 38.04
N LEU A 756 -23.34 7.30 38.29
CA LEU A 756 -24.21 6.28 38.89
C LEU A 756 -24.63 6.64 40.32
N ASN A 757 -23.74 7.22 41.11
CA ASN A 757 -24.07 7.75 42.43
C ASN A 757 -25.04 8.93 42.34
N ASP A 758 -24.79 9.87 41.43
CA ASP A 758 -25.69 11.00 41.18
C ASP A 758 -27.09 10.52 40.76
N LEU A 759 -27.17 9.46 39.96
CA LEU A 759 -28.43 8.82 39.55
C LEU A 759 -29.10 8.09 40.72
N TRP A 760 -28.32 7.37 41.54
CA TRP A 760 -28.82 6.66 42.72
C TRP A 760 -29.38 7.59 43.80
N TYR A 761 -28.72 8.72 44.03
CA TYR A 761 -29.15 9.71 45.02
C TYR A 761 -30.27 10.63 44.48
N GLY A 762 -30.48 10.70 43.17
CA GLY A 762 -31.49 11.55 42.54
C GLY A 762 -31.33 13.02 42.96
N GLY A 763 -32.43 13.61 43.44
CA GLY A 763 -32.45 14.99 43.95
C GLY A 763 -31.75 15.23 45.28
N LEU A 764 -31.16 14.20 45.90
CA LEU A 764 -30.43 14.35 47.16
C LEU A 764 -28.98 14.81 46.91
N ARG A 765 -28.52 15.82 47.65
CA ARG A 765 -27.15 16.33 47.56
C ARG A 765 -26.18 15.39 48.28
N GLU A 766 -25.04 15.09 47.64
CA GLU A 766 -23.99 14.30 48.28
C GLU A 766 -23.45 15.03 49.53
N GLY A 767 -23.36 14.31 50.64
CA GLY A 767 -22.89 14.84 51.91
C GLY A 767 -22.30 13.74 52.79
N LYS A 768 -21.54 14.12 53.82
CA LYS A 768 -21.02 13.15 54.80
C LYS A 768 -22.20 12.39 55.44
N PHE A 769 -22.11 11.06 55.43
CA PHE A 769 -23.09 10.12 56.00
C PHE A 769 -24.45 10.00 55.28
N VAL A 770 -24.63 10.42 54.03
CA VAL A 770 -25.91 10.29 53.29
C VAL A 770 -26.49 8.86 53.35
N GLY A 771 -25.69 7.82 53.13
CA GLY A 771 -26.15 6.43 53.25
C GLY A 771 -26.69 6.07 54.64
N GLY A 772 -26.04 6.58 55.70
CA GLY A 772 -26.52 6.44 57.08
C GLY A 772 -27.82 7.20 57.34
N LYS A 773 -27.98 8.39 56.73
CA LYS A 773 -29.20 9.20 56.81
C LYS A 773 -30.39 8.54 56.12
N VAL A 774 -30.17 7.95 54.94
CA VAL A 774 -31.18 7.18 54.20
C VAL A 774 -31.54 5.89 54.95
N ALA A 775 -30.55 5.19 55.51
CA ALA A 775 -30.80 4.01 56.34
C ALA A 775 -31.62 4.35 57.60
N LEU A 776 -31.38 5.50 58.23
CA LEU A 776 -32.15 5.97 59.37
C LEU A 776 -33.62 6.23 59.01
N ILE A 777 -33.88 6.74 57.80
CA ILE A 777 -35.23 6.89 57.25
C ILE A 777 -35.88 5.52 56.99
N LEU A 778 -35.16 4.57 56.38
CA LEU A 778 -35.67 3.22 56.13
C LEU A 778 -36.00 2.49 57.44
N VAL A 779 -35.14 2.60 58.45
CA VAL A 779 -35.39 2.05 59.80
C VAL A 779 -36.59 2.71 60.47
N GLY A 780 -36.76 4.02 60.31
CA GLY A 780 -37.94 4.75 60.78
C GLY A 780 -39.25 4.34 60.08
N LEU A 781 -39.18 3.92 58.81
CA LEU A 781 -40.30 3.36 58.05
C LEU A 781 -40.68 1.94 58.50
N VAL A 782 -39.68 1.12 58.87
CA VAL A 782 -39.91 -0.26 59.37
C VAL A 782 -40.39 -0.28 60.83
N ILE A 783 -40.08 0.75 61.63
CA ILE A 783 -40.50 0.84 63.03
C ILE A 783 -41.31 2.13 63.24
N PRO A 784 -42.64 2.10 63.03
CA PRO A 784 -43.52 3.27 63.09
C PRO A 784 -43.39 4.17 64.32
N PRO A 785 -43.16 3.69 65.56
CA PRO A 785 -42.99 4.57 66.72
C PRO A 785 -41.67 5.36 66.74
N PHE A 786 -40.67 4.99 65.92
CA PHE A 786 -39.44 5.78 65.75
C PHE A 786 -39.57 6.88 64.71
N TYR A 787 -40.56 6.79 63.81
CA TYR A 787 -40.80 7.79 62.77
C TYR A 787 -41.05 9.21 63.33
N PRO A 788 -41.85 9.43 64.39
CA PRO A 788 -42.05 10.76 64.98
C PRO A 788 -40.80 11.32 65.64
N PHE A 789 -39.96 10.46 66.25
CA PHE A 789 -38.70 10.86 66.89
C PHE A 789 -37.66 11.26 65.83
N ILE A 790 -37.61 10.51 64.73
CA ILE A 790 -36.77 10.80 63.56
C ILE A 790 -37.27 12.07 62.85
N ALA A 791 -38.58 12.22 62.64
CA ALA A 791 -39.19 13.42 62.07
C ALA A 791 -38.99 14.67 62.94
N TYR A 792 -39.04 14.53 64.27
CA TYR A 792 -38.77 15.61 65.23
C TYR A 792 -37.31 16.07 65.21
N LEU A 793 -36.35 15.13 65.10
CA LEU A 793 -34.93 15.43 64.85
C LEU A 793 -34.69 16.13 63.49
N PHE A 794 -35.64 16.01 62.55
CA PHE A 794 -35.60 16.63 61.23
C PHE A 794 -36.35 17.96 61.10
N THR A 795 -37.15 18.35 62.10
CA THR A 795 -37.88 19.62 62.01
C THR A 795 -37.03 20.85 62.37
N GLN A 796 -36.94 21.74 61.38
CA GLN A 796 -36.70 23.19 61.41
C GLN A 796 -35.32 23.81 61.69
N LYS A 797 -34.28 23.08 62.12
CA LYS A 797 -32.93 23.69 62.29
C LYS A 797 -31.74 22.96 61.67
N SER A 798 -31.94 21.76 61.15
CA SER A 798 -30.84 20.94 60.62
C SER A 798 -30.89 20.89 59.09
N LYS A 799 -29.85 21.39 58.42
CA LYS A 799 -29.53 21.10 57.00
C LYS A 799 -29.16 19.62 56.84
N PHE A 800 -30.04 18.71 57.26
CA PHE A 800 -29.72 17.30 57.45
C PHE A 800 -29.76 16.54 56.12
N LEU A 801 -30.79 16.75 55.32
CA LEU A 801 -30.88 16.33 53.92
C LEU A 801 -30.92 17.60 53.08
N GLU A 802 -29.83 17.83 52.36
CA GLU A 802 -29.77 18.94 51.43
C GLU A 802 -30.25 18.40 50.08
N PHE A 803 -31.30 19.01 49.55
CA PHE A 803 -31.85 18.63 48.25
C PHE A 803 -31.27 19.56 47.18
N LYS A 804 -30.97 19.02 46.01
CA LYS A 804 -30.56 19.79 44.84
C LYS A 804 -31.70 20.73 44.45
N THR A 805 -31.36 21.93 44.02
CA THR A 805 -32.35 22.92 43.56
C THR A 805 -33.01 22.46 42.25
N ARG A 806 -34.19 22.99 41.89
CA ARG A 806 -34.91 22.61 40.65
C ARG A 806 -34.06 22.80 39.39
N GLU A 807 -33.21 23.83 39.36
CA GLU A 807 -32.27 24.09 38.27
C GLU A 807 -31.08 23.11 38.24
N GLU A 808 -30.66 22.60 39.40
CA GLU A 808 -29.61 21.58 39.51
C GLU A 808 -30.15 20.18 39.15
N LEU A 809 -31.38 19.87 39.55
CA LEU A 809 -32.12 18.65 39.16
C LEU A 809 -32.32 18.58 37.64
N ALA A 810 -32.70 19.69 37.00
CA ALA A 810 -32.84 19.78 35.55
C ALA A 810 -31.51 19.59 34.78
N ARG A 811 -30.36 19.66 35.47
CA ARG A 811 -29.03 19.43 34.89
C ARG A 811 -28.51 18.01 35.14
N GLN A 812 -29.23 17.17 35.90
CA GLN A 812 -28.86 15.78 36.11
C GLN A 812 -29.26 14.91 34.91
N PRO A 813 -28.52 13.82 34.65
CA PRO A 813 -28.95 12.82 33.69
C PRO A 813 -30.20 12.11 34.23
N GLN A 814 -31.33 12.24 33.53
CA GLN A 814 -32.58 11.55 33.87
C GLN A 814 -32.55 10.10 33.39
N THR A 815 -33.25 9.22 34.12
CA THR A 815 -33.50 7.85 33.65
C THR A 815 -34.53 7.85 32.51
N LEU A 816 -34.55 6.76 31.72
CA LEU A 816 -35.52 6.62 30.62
C LEU A 816 -36.98 6.62 31.14
N GLU A 817 -37.21 6.09 32.34
CA GLU A 817 -38.53 6.01 32.96
C GLU A 817 -39.02 7.38 33.42
N GLU A 818 -38.16 8.17 34.08
CA GLU A 818 -38.45 9.57 34.45
C GLU A 818 -38.75 10.45 33.21
N PHE A 819 -38.05 10.24 32.09
CA PHE A 819 -38.34 10.96 30.84
C PHE A 819 -39.71 10.61 30.25
N LEU A 820 -40.13 9.35 30.35
CA LEU A 820 -41.44 8.90 29.87
C LEU A 820 -42.57 9.43 30.78
N GLU A 821 -42.36 9.44 32.10
CA GLU A 821 -43.30 10.02 33.06
C GLU A 821 -43.45 11.56 32.92
N ASP A 822 -42.37 12.28 32.60
CA ASP A 822 -42.41 13.72 32.29
C ASP A 822 -43.19 14.00 30.97
N GLN A 823 -43.17 13.08 30.00
CA GLN A 823 -43.97 13.17 28.77
C GLN A 823 -45.46 12.89 29.03
N ASP A 824 -45.78 11.85 29.81
CA ASP A 824 -47.17 11.50 30.15
C ASP A 824 -47.83 12.53 31.09
N SER A 825 -47.04 13.23 31.91
CA SER A 825 -47.52 14.31 32.80
C SER A 825 -47.73 15.65 32.07
N SER A 826 -47.09 15.87 30.92
CA SER A 826 -47.31 17.05 30.08
C SER A 826 -48.51 16.90 29.13
N ASP A 827 -48.85 15.69 28.69
CA ASP A 827 -50.07 15.43 27.91
C ASP A 827 -51.36 15.37 28.77
N SER A 828 -51.25 15.32 30.10
CA SER A 828 -52.38 15.23 31.02
C SER A 828 -52.79 16.57 31.67
N SER A 829 -52.20 17.69 31.28
CA SER A 829 -52.52 19.03 31.82
C SER A 829 -53.16 20.03 30.87
N ASP A 830 -53.50 19.66 29.62
CA ASP A 830 -54.26 20.52 28.69
C ASP A 830 -55.70 20.01 28.46
N SER A 831 -56.57 20.19 29.47
CA SER A 831 -58.03 20.29 29.23
C SER A 831 -58.77 21.00 30.37
N SER A 832 -58.57 22.31 30.49
CA SER A 832 -59.67 23.17 30.94
C SER A 832 -59.51 24.61 30.44
N HIS A 833 -60.09 24.84 29.26
CA HIS A 833 -60.42 26.20 28.82
C HIS A 833 -61.40 26.83 29.82
N SER A 834 -61.06 28.02 30.31
CA SER A 834 -62.07 29.06 30.57
C SER A 834 -61.75 30.23 29.64
N SER A 835 -62.66 30.42 28.68
CA SER A 835 -62.65 31.51 27.72
C SER A 835 -63.06 32.81 28.41
N SER A 836 -62.14 33.76 28.56
CA SER A 836 -62.47 35.17 28.78
C SER A 836 -62.37 35.91 27.45
N SER A 837 -63.51 36.33 26.93
CA SER A 837 -63.61 37.21 25.77
C SER A 837 -63.39 38.66 26.22
N SER A 838 -62.38 39.34 25.68
CA SER A 838 -62.38 40.79 25.47
C SER A 838 -61.35 41.14 24.40
N ASN A 839 -61.84 41.75 23.34
CA ASN A 839 -61.14 42.12 22.13
C ASN A 839 -60.13 43.28 22.32
N SER A 840 -59.34 43.40 21.24
CA SER A 840 -58.87 44.63 20.57
C SER A 840 -57.58 45.30 21.06
N ASP A 841 -56.56 45.03 20.25
CA ASP A 841 -55.88 45.98 19.35
C ASP A 841 -54.66 46.78 19.83
N ASP A 842 -53.65 46.63 18.97
CA ASP A 842 -52.65 47.59 18.50
C ASP A 842 -51.51 48.05 19.43
N SER A 843 -50.29 47.63 19.10
CA SER A 843 -49.46 48.44 18.18
C SER A 843 -48.06 47.86 17.93
N HIS A 844 -47.74 47.71 16.63
CA HIS A 844 -46.52 48.16 15.94
C HIS A 844 -45.14 47.94 16.58
N THR A 845 -44.36 46.97 16.10
CA THR A 845 -43.37 47.01 14.99
C THR A 845 -42.09 47.82 15.21
N SER A 846 -41.02 47.23 14.66
CA SER A 846 -39.74 47.82 14.21
C SER A 846 -38.62 47.86 15.24
N CYS A 847 -37.34 47.67 14.91
CA CYS A 847 -36.66 47.21 13.70
C CYS A 847 -35.16 47.01 14.06
N ASP A 848 -34.50 46.22 13.22
CA ASP A 848 -33.11 46.31 12.78
C ASP A 848 -31.92 46.52 13.73
N SER A 849 -31.05 45.51 13.70
CA SER A 849 -29.68 45.55 13.16
C SER A 849 -28.89 46.87 13.24
N SER A 850 -27.79 46.89 14.02
CA SER A 850 -26.45 47.24 13.49
C SER A 850 -25.30 47.15 14.50
N LYS A 851 -24.22 46.50 14.03
CA LYS A 851 -22.79 46.85 14.11
C LYS A 851 -22.08 47.11 15.47
N THR A 852 -21.04 46.29 15.63
CA THR A 852 -19.62 46.61 15.93
C THR A 852 -19.15 46.92 17.35
N SER A 853 -17.96 46.35 17.59
CA SER A 853 -16.82 46.80 18.40
C SER A 853 -16.66 46.21 19.80
N SER A 854 -15.50 45.59 19.96
CA SER A 854 -14.85 45.17 21.20
C SER A 854 -14.49 46.35 22.10
N PRO A 855 -14.17 46.08 23.37
CA PRO A 855 -12.84 46.47 23.81
C PRO A 855 -12.13 45.44 24.72
N SER A 856 -10.79 45.51 24.62
CA SER A 856 -9.74 44.94 25.47
C SER A 856 -9.83 45.29 26.97
N PRO A 857 -9.04 44.62 27.82
CA PRO A 857 -8.48 45.25 29.01
C PRO A 857 -6.94 45.30 28.99
N SER A 858 -6.42 46.44 29.45
CA SER A 858 -5.01 46.75 29.67
C SER A 858 -4.50 46.29 31.05
N THR A 859 -3.27 45.80 31.02
CA THR A 859 -2.19 45.77 32.03
C THR A 859 -2.36 46.49 33.39
N HIS A 860 -1.95 45.78 34.45
CA HIS A 860 -1.23 46.37 35.59
C HIS A 860 -0.05 45.47 36.02
N HIS A 861 1.15 46.04 35.99
CA HIS A 861 2.38 45.52 36.56
C HIS A 861 2.36 45.53 38.10
N ARG A 862 2.98 44.53 38.73
CA ARG A 862 3.88 44.75 39.88
C ARG A 862 4.90 43.61 40.02
N HIS A 863 6.17 44.01 40.03
CA HIS A 863 7.33 43.21 40.39
C HIS A 863 7.31 42.82 41.88
N SER A 864 7.74 41.59 42.18
CA SER A 864 8.61 41.29 43.32
C SER A 864 9.46 40.07 42.96
N THR A 865 10.76 40.25 43.11
CA THR A 865 11.83 39.26 43.00
C THR A 865 11.79 38.32 44.20
N ASP A 866 12.16 37.04 44.01
CA ASP A 866 13.38 36.46 44.56
C ASP A 866 13.44 34.93 44.34
N GLU A 867 14.58 34.55 43.76
CA GLU A 867 15.35 33.32 43.95
C GLU A 867 14.66 32.00 44.34
N GLN A 868 14.75 31.00 43.46
CA GLN A 868 15.32 29.72 43.88
C GLN A 868 16.04 29.01 42.74
N LYS A 869 17.32 28.74 43.02
CA LYS A 869 18.31 28.01 42.22
C LYS A 869 18.01 26.51 42.20
N ALA A 870 18.54 25.91 41.14
CA ALA A 870 18.62 24.50 40.81
C ALA A 870 19.37 23.62 41.82
N GLU A 871 19.33 22.32 41.50
CA GLU A 871 20.13 21.16 41.93
C GLU A 871 19.37 20.18 42.85
N ALA A 872 19.47 18.86 42.72
CA ALA A 872 20.03 17.94 41.72
C ALA A 872 19.68 16.51 42.21
N ASN A 873 19.79 15.54 41.31
CA ASN A 873 19.99 14.11 41.57
C ASN A 873 18.85 13.29 42.20
N MET A 874 18.12 12.55 41.36
CA MET A 874 18.38 11.10 41.15
C MET A 874 17.70 10.61 39.88
#